data_AF-A0A9E1R765-F1
#
_entry.id   AF-A0A9E1R765-F1
#
_cell.length_a   1.000
_cell.length_b   1.000
_cell.length_c   1.000
_cell.angle_alpha   90.00
_cell.angle_beta   90.00
_cell.angle_gamma   90.00
#
_symmetry.space_group_name_H-M   'P 1'
#
loop_
_entity.id
_entity.type
_entity.pdbx_description
1 polymer ?
#
loop_
_entity_poly.entity_id
_entity_poly.type
_entity_poly.pdbx_seq_one_letter_code
_entity_poly.pdbx_strand_id
1 'polypeptide(L)'
;MLLRLPTLFVVVLLLGFTDAESLLIQGNLFLFLMASALGFGVYLILPVINLSWIHVIRRVLSRSVNWDIEPGRYHKYSTIHLTVWFIEQQQNIVLQPMKNMVRSPVFFQWMMRCFGAHIARSAHISQSVEFSGPLAMLTLEPNAVIQSSAQVSTLRWEGNYLVIGKIKIGEASKVGTRATVVAGAEIGPCAWVTPLSSVDRPIPGQIMISGVPGEPEAAYQPLGRHKRCADISSPTALTELRNVGLQIVLEMFLLVMPAGATAVISLEFLGFDAIETAMRTTGRFFSLDILSLFGFAVAGIWLSIVASSMVIALFLRFTPSRAGVMAADSIPGVMARYRQQKMNQLQQFWTWSLTGQYLRALSGVRFSRIGGSECDAMTNLLPEHLNADADIFLAHGCFCNVLDEEGETLTLRTLRLPSAYFASNNSVSEHGNLPGNLLLGVSTPIAPYLFRQQSQIYPDPARVIAGNPPLVFGAGRNKPDGHTRRPSFFLFVSRFLLSDLGSAGVIPGTAIFLGVGLLVWTESFGWSEILTTGLAAILFTLVLPLLALLVKLVLVGSRWGRDHSTPFWSVRHFTYFLAQDCFFQWSGMFLTSAAGTALANPLLRIYGCRIGKQTLFANPIQVFDWHAADIGNGCVINGQLQLHSFEERVLTVQRSRIGDHTCFNHGAMLMGGADIESNVTIEAQALVLKGMRLKTGRHQGSPSQRLGY
;
A
#
# COMPACT_ATOMS: atom_id res chain seq x y z
N MET A 1 0.52 -18.22 -14.38
CA MET A 1 0.22 -17.69 -15.73
C MET A 1 -1.25 -17.81 -16.11
N LEU A 2 -1.89 -18.98 -16.02
CA LEU A 2 -3.29 -19.20 -16.44
C LEU A 2 -4.31 -18.21 -15.86
N LEU A 3 -4.15 -17.81 -14.58
CA LEU A 3 -5.03 -16.82 -13.94
C LEU A 3 -5.00 -15.44 -14.64
N ARG A 4 -3.87 -15.04 -15.23
CA ARG A 4 -3.63 -13.71 -15.80
C ARG A 4 -3.87 -13.62 -17.31
N LEU A 5 -4.30 -14.71 -17.94
CA LEU A 5 -4.56 -14.76 -19.39
C LEU A 5 -5.48 -13.63 -19.89
N PRO A 6 -6.60 -13.28 -19.24
CA PRO A 6 -7.45 -12.22 -19.74
C PRO A 6 -6.79 -10.84 -19.65
N THR A 7 -6.00 -10.60 -18.60
CA THR A 7 -5.24 -9.36 -18.46
C THR A 7 -4.19 -9.24 -19.57
N LEU A 8 -3.46 -10.31 -19.85
CA LEU A 8 -2.50 -10.36 -20.96
C LEU A 8 -3.20 -10.14 -22.31
N PHE A 9 -4.34 -10.80 -22.53
CA PHE A 9 -5.12 -10.65 -23.76
C PHE A 9 -5.65 -9.23 -23.95
N VAL A 10 -6.13 -8.58 -22.89
CA VAL A 10 -6.54 -7.17 -22.92
C VAL A 10 -5.37 -6.25 -23.27
N VAL A 11 -4.19 -6.49 -22.70
CA VAL A 11 -2.98 -5.72 -23.05
C VAL A 11 -2.61 -5.91 -24.51
N VAL A 12 -2.62 -7.15 -25.02
CA VAL A 12 -2.35 -7.45 -26.43
C VAL A 12 -3.39 -6.80 -27.34
N LEU A 13 -4.68 -6.86 -26.98
CA LEU A 13 -5.74 -6.20 -27.74
C LEU A 13 -5.56 -4.68 -27.79
N LEU A 14 -5.25 -4.05 -26.65
CA LEU A 14 -5.00 -2.62 -26.60
C LEU A 14 -3.80 -2.25 -27.48
N LEU A 15 -2.68 -2.97 -27.36
CA LEU A 15 -1.48 -2.71 -28.16
C LEU A 15 -1.65 -3.01 -29.66
N GLY A 16 -2.44 -4.03 -30.01
CA GLY A 16 -2.62 -4.46 -31.41
C GLY A 16 -3.76 -3.77 -32.16
N PHE A 17 -4.83 -3.34 -31.47
CA PHE A 17 -5.99 -2.67 -32.12
C PHE A 17 -5.98 -1.16 -31.99
N THR A 18 -5.43 -0.61 -30.90
CA THR A 18 -5.13 0.81 -30.88
C THR A 18 -3.75 0.94 -31.47
N ASP A 19 -3.66 1.40 -32.71
CA ASP A 19 -2.41 1.81 -33.34
C ASP A 19 -1.92 3.11 -32.66
N ALA A 20 -1.74 3.04 -31.34
CA ALA A 20 -1.51 4.17 -30.46
C ALA A 20 -0.21 4.86 -30.83
N GLU A 21 0.75 4.11 -31.35
CA GLU A 21 1.98 4.61 -31.95
C GLU A 21 1.68 5.49 -33.16
N SER A 22 0.91 5.02 -34.16
CA SER A 22 0.59 5.86 -35.31
C SER A 22 -0.26 7.08 -34.92
N LEU A 23 -1.14 6.94 -33.93
CA LEU A 23 -1.91 8.06 -33.37
C LEU A 23 -1.03 9.11 -32.68
N LEU A 24 0.00 8.64 -31.96
CA LEU A 24 1.00 9.48 -31.31
C LEU A 24 1.89 10.19 -32.35
N ILE A 25 2.34 9.47 -33.38
CA ILE A 25 3.20 9.99 -34.47
C ILE A 25 2.43 11.00 -35.33
N GLN A 26 1.15 10.78 -35.59
CA GLN A 26 0.32 11.71 -36.36
C GLN A 26 0.08 13.06 -35.64
N GLY A 27 0.48 13.20 -34.37
CA GLY A 27 0.29 14.43 -33.58
C GLY A 27 -1.18 14.79 -33.32
N ASN A 28 -2.12 13.88 -33.62
CA ASN A 28 -3.54 14.16 -33.49
C ASN A 28 -4.00 13.98 -32.04
N LEU A 29 -3.86 15.05 -31.25
CA LEU A 29 -4.22 15.08 -29.84
C LEU A 29 -5.64 14.56 -29.58
N PHE A 30 -6.62 14.93 -30.40
CA PHE A 30 -8.02 14.51 -30.20
C PHE A 30 -8.17 12.99 -30.30
N LEU A 31 -7.58 12.39 -31.34
CA LEU A 31 -7.68 10.96 -31.59
C LEU A 31 -6.91 10.15 -30.54
N PHE A 32 -5.76 10.66 -30.09
CA PHE A 32 -5.00 10.05 -29.00
C PHE A 32 -5.74 10.11 -27.66
N LEU A 33 -6.39 11.23 -27.35
CA LEU A 33 -7.23 11.35 -26.15
C LEU A 33 -8.42 10.38 -26.20
N MET A 34 -9.04 10.19 -27.38
CA MET A 34 -10.12 9.22 -27.56
C MET A 34 -9.63 7.77 -27.36
N ALA A 35 -8.47 7.41 -27.92
CA ALA A 35 -7.87 6.09 -27.70
C ALA A 35 -7.51 5.87 -26.22
N SER A 36 -6.96 6.88 -25.55
CA SER A 36 -6.67 6.85 -24.11
C SER A 36 -7.92 6.65 -23.27
N ALA A 37 -9.03 7.32 -23.64
CA ALA A 37 -10.33 7.17 -22.98
C ALA A 37 -10.91 5.76 -23.17
N LEU A 38 -10.79 5.19 -24.37
CA LEU A 38 -11.19 3.81 -24.65
C LEU A 38 -10.35 2.81 -23.85
N GLY A 39 -9.03 2.99 -23.82
CA GLY A 39 -8.12 2.17 -23.01
C GLY A 39 -8.46 2.22 -21.52
N PHE A 40 -8.79 3.40 -21.00
CA PHE A 40 -9.30 3.55 -19.64
C PHE A 40 -10.63 2.81 -19.43
N GLY A 41 -11.56 2.88 -20.38
CA GLY A 41 -12.81 2.11 -20.34
C GLY A 41 -12.57 0.59 -20.27
N VAL A 42 -11.62 0.08 -21.06
CA VAL A 42 -11.20 -1.33 -21.03
C VAL A 42 -10.57 -1.71 -19.68
N TYR A 43 -9.75 -0.82 -19.10
CA TYR A 43 -9.20 -1.01 -17.76
C TYR A 43 -10.30 -1.13 -16.69
N LEU A 44 -11.36 -0.32 -16.78
CA LEU A 44 -12.47 -0.34 -15.81
C LEU A 44 -13.26 -1.66 -15.81
N ILE A 45 -13.32 -2.38 -16.94
CA ILE A 45 -14.04 -3.66 -17.05
C ILE A 45 -13.17 -4.88 -16.72
N LEU A 46 -11.85 -4.70 -16.60
CA LEU A 46 -10.90 -5.79 -16.37
C LEU A 46 -11.24 -6.66 -15.13
N PRO A 47 -11.68 -6.11 -13.97
CA PRO A 47 -12.09 -6.93 -12.84
C PRO A 47 -13.26 -7.86 -13.15
N VAL A 48 -14.21 -7.44 -14.00
CA VAL A 48 -15.36 -8.26 -14.43
C VAL A 48 -14.91 -9.39 -15.36
N ILE A 49 -14.00 -9.07 -16.28
CA ILE A 49 -13.39 -10.06 -17.18
C ILE A 49 -12.65 -11.12 -16.36
N ASN A 50 -11.81 -10.69 -15.41
CA ASN A 50 -11.06 -11.59 -14.53
C ASN A 50 -12.01 -12.44 -13.66
N LEU A 51 -13.08 -11.85 -13.12
CA LEU A 51 -14.08 -12.58 -12.35
C LEU A 51 -14.75 -13.66 -13.21
N SER A 52 -15.15 -13.32 -14.43
CA SER A 52 -15.78 -14.25 -15.38
C SER A 52 -14.84 -15.40 -15.72
N TRP A 53 -13.56 -15.10 -15.96
CA TRP A 53 -12.53 -16.10 -16.20
C TRP A 53 -12.33 -17.04 -15.01
N ILE A 54 -12.36 -16.53 -13.78
CA ILE A 54 -12.28 -17.36 -12.57
C ILE A 54 -13.44 -18.35 -12.49
N HIS A 55 -14.66 -17.95 -12.85
CA HIS A 55 -15.80 -18.86 -12.88
C HIS A 55 -15.59 -19.98 -13.90
N VAL A 56 -15.02 -19.67 -15.06
CA VAL A 56 -14.63 -20.69 -16.06
C VAL A 56 -13.59 -21.64 -15.49
N ILE A 57 -12.52 -21.12 -14.86
CA ILE A 57 -11.47 -21.94 -14.21
C ILE A 57 -12.09 -22.87 -13.17
N ARG A 58 -12.90 -22.33 -12.24
CA ARG A 58 -13.53 -23.13 -11.18
C ARG A 58 -14.44 -24.21 -11.74
N ARG A 59 -15.21 -23.90 -12.80
CA ARG A 59 -16.08 -24.87 -13.47
C ARG A 59 -15.29 -25.99 -14.13
N VAL A 60 -14.23 -25.67 -14.87
CA VAL A 60 -13.35 -26.64 -15.54
C VAL A 60 -12.65 -27.54 -14.52
N LEU A 61 -12.20 -26.98 -13.41
CA LEU A 61 -11.46 -27.69 -12.36
C LEU A 61 -12.36 -28.29 -11.26
N SER A 62 -13.68 -28.12 -11.32
CA SER A 62 -14.63 -28.57 -10.29
C SER A 62 -14.57 -30.07 -9.98
N ARG A 63 -14.19 -30.90 -10.95
CA ARG A 63 -14.02 -32.36 -10.77
C ARG A 63 -12.72 -32.74 -10.06
N SER A 64 -11.74 -31.86 -10.05
CA SER A 64 -10.38 -32.14 -9.58
C SER A 64 -10.00 -31.36 -8.32
N VAL A 65 -10.68 -30.24 -8.06
CA VAL A 65 -10.43 -29.37 -6.91
C VAL A 65 -11.73 -29.18 -6.14
N ASN A 66 -11.72 -29.54 -4.85
CA ASN A 66 -12.79 -29.16 -3.94
C ASN A 66 -12.60 -27.71 -3.52
N TRP A 67 -13.53 -26.84 -3.92
CA TRP A 67 -13.51 -25.42 -3.60
C TRP A 67 -14.14 -25.10 -2.25
N ASP A 68 -14.93 -26.04 -1.70
CA ASP A 68 -15.59 -25.90 -0.41
C ASP A 68 -14.62 -26.32 0.69
N ILE A 69 -14.00 -25.31 1.30
CA ILE A 69 -13.05 -25.47 2.39
C ILE A 69 -13.81 -25.37 3.70
N GLU A 70 -13.70 -26.41 4.54
CA GLU A 70 -14.26 -26.39 5.88
C GLU A 70 -13.35 -25.61 6.85
N PRO A 71 -13.92 -24.99 7.91
CA PRO A 71 -13.12 -24.51 9.02
C PRO A 71 -12.35 -25.67 9.67
N GLY A 72 -11.08 -25.46 9.99
CA GLY A 72 -10.25 -26.53 10.53
C GLY A 72 -8.76 -26.21 10.56
N ARG A 73 -7.97 -27.21 10.95
CA ARG A 73 -6.51 -27.13 11.04
C ARG A 73 -5.90 -28.02 9.98
N TYR A 74 -5.17 -27.42 9.04
CA TYR A 74 -4.59 -28.11 7.88
C TYR A 74 -3.08 -28.02 7.86
N HIS A 75 -2.41 -29.05 7.34
CA HIS A 75 -0.95 -29.03 7.24
C HIS A 75 -0.46 -28.04 6.19
N LYS A 76 0.64 -27.36 6.49
CA LYS A 76 1.42 -26.61 5.51
C LYS A 76 1.81 -27.51 4.35
N TYR A 77 1.66 -27.01 3.12
CA TYR A 77 1.85 -27.75 1.86
C TYR A 77 0.87 -28.90 1.60
N SER A 78 -0.20 -29.05 2.39
CA SER A 78 -1.29 -29.94 2.03
C SER A 78 -2.02 -29.46 0.77
N THR A 79 -2.79 -30.35 0.14
CA THR A 79 -3.70 -30.01 -0.97
C THR A 79 -4.65 -28.86 -0.57
N ILE A 80 -5.15 -28.87 0.67
CA ILE A 80 -6.07 -27.84 1.17
C ILE A 80 -5.36 -26.49 1.28
N HIS A 81 -4.12 -26.46 1.79
CA HIS A 81 -3.31 -25.23 1.79
C HIS A 81 -3.10 -24.68 0.36
N LEU A 82 -2.78 -25.56 -0.62
CA LEU A 82 -2.63 -25.14 -2.02
C LEU A 82 -3.95 -24.61 -2.61
N THR A 83 -5.08 -25.23 -2.30
CA THR A 83 -6.39 -24.76 -2.74
C THR A 83 -6.70 -23.38 -2.15
N VAL A 84 -6.45 -23.17 -0.85
CA VAL A 84 -6.67 -21.88 -0.17
C VAL A 84 -5.77 -20.80 -0.76
N TRP A 85 -4.48 -21.10 -0.98
CA TRP A 85 -3.57 -20.20 -1.68
C TRP A 85 -4.11 -19.82 -3.06
N PHE A 86 -4.60 -20.79 -3.83
CA PHE A 86 -5.14 -20.52 -5.16
C PHE A 86 -6.42 -19.69 -5.12
N ILE A 87 -7.29 -19.91 -4.12
CA ILE A 87 -8.47 -19.07 -3.85
C ILE A 87 -8.03 -17.62 -3.55
N GLU A 88 -7.02 -17.42 -2.70
CA GLU A 88 -6.50 -16.06 -2.42
C GLU A 88 -5.95 -15.39 -3.69
N GLN A 89 -5.24 -16.11 -4.55
CA GLN A 89 -4.76 -15.55 -5.83
C GLN A 89 -5.93 -15.14 -6.74
N GLN A 90 -6.99 -15.96 -6.83
CA GLN A 90 -8.20 -15.65 -7.59
C GLN A 90 -8.92 -14.40 -7.04
N GLN A 91 -9.02 -14.26 -5.71
CA GLN A 91 -9.61 -13.08 -5.09
C GLN A 91 -8.77 -11.83 -5.37
N ASN A 92 -7.44 -11.93 -5.26
CA ASN A 92 -6.54 -10.81 -5.43
C ASN A 92 -6.52 -10.23 -6.86
N ILE A 93 -6.60 -11.06 -7.91
CA ILE A 93 -6.60 -10.56 -9.30
C ILE A 93 -7.86 -9.75 -9.65
N VAL A 94 -8.95 -9.89 -8.88
CA VAL A 94 -10.20 -9.13 -9.06
C VAL A 94 -10.25 -7.94 -8.10
N LEU A 95 -9.95 -8.16 -6.82
CA LEU A 95 -10.15 -7.15 -5.77
C LEU A 95 -9.00 -6.15 -5.64
N GLN A 96 -7.75 -6.51 -5.94
CA GLN A 96 -6.63 -5.58 -5.84
C GLN A 96 -6.72 -4.43 -6.85
N PRO A 97 -7.02 -4.66 -8.15
CA PRO A 97 -7.23 -3.56 -9.10
C PRO A 97 -8.34 -2.61 -8.66
N MET A 98 -9.38 -3.13 -8.01
CA MET A 98 -10.51 -2.34 -7.51
C MET A 98 -10.11 -1.33 -6.43
N LYS A 99 -9.02 -1.56 -5.69
CA LYS A 99 -8.50 -0.59 -4.70
C LYS A 99 -8.02 0.72 -5.31
N ASN A 100 -7.52 0.64 -6.55
CA ASN A 100 -6.93 1.77 -7.27
C ASN A 100 -7.86 2.35 -8.35
N MET A 101 -9.06 1.79 -8.51
CA MET A 101 -10.05 2.19 -9.51
C MET A 101 -11.08 3.16 -8.92
N VAL A 102 -12.10 3.50 -9.73
CA VAL A 102 -13.27 4.27 -9.29
C VAL A 102 -13.96 3.58 -8.12
N ARG A 103 -14.31 4.37 -7.09
CA ARG A 103 -14.91 3.89 -5.86
C ARG A 103 -16.39 3.54 -6.10
N SER A 104 -16.75 2.28 -5.91
CA SER A 104 -18.16 1.83 -5.87
C SER A 104 -18.35 0.79 -4.77
N PRO A 105 -18.96 1.18 -3.62
CA PRO A 105 -19.21 0.25 -2.53
C PRO A 105 -20.12 -0.91 -2.94
N VAL A 106 -21.18 -0.63 -3.70
CA VAL A 106 -22.15 -1.64 -4.12
C VAL A 106 -21.50 -2.67 -5.04
N PHE A 107 -20.72 -2.22 -6.02
CA PHE A 107 -20.03 -3.10 -6.95
C PHE A 107 -18.95 -3.93 -6.28
N PHE A 108 -18.17 -3.33 -5.38
CA PHE A 108 -17.15 -4.04 -4.61
C PHE A 108 -17.76 -5.14 -3.74
N GLN A 109 -18.86 -4.85 -3.03
CA GLN A 109 -19.58 -5.86 -2.26
C GLN A 109 -20.16 -6.96 -3.13
N TRP A 110 -20.70 -6.63 -4.31
CA TRP A 110 -21.20 -7.61 -5.25
C TRP A 110 -20.10 -8.61 -5.67
N MET A 111 -18.90 -8.12 -6.01
CA MET A 111 -17.76 -8.99 -6.32
C MET A 111 -17.38 -9.90 -5.15
N MET A 112 -17.36 -9.37 -3.93
CA MET A 112 -17.09 -10.18 -2.74
C MET A 112 -18.15 -11.26 -2.52
N ARG A 113 -19.44 -10.97 -2.76
CA ARG A 113 -20.53 -11.97 -2.71
C ARG A 113 -20.36 -13.05 -3.78
N CYS A 114 -19.87 -12.71 -4.98
CA CYS A 114 -19.54 -13.70 -6.00
C CYS A 114 -18.43 -14.68 -5.57
N PHE A 115 -17.58 -14.29 -4.61
CA PHE A 115 -16.59 -15.19 -3.99
C PHE A 115 -17.13 -15.97 -2.78
N GLY A 116 -18.42 -15.82 -2.46
CA GLY A 116 -19.10 -16.55 -1.39
C GLY A 116 -19.26 -15.78 -0.08
N ALA A 117 -18.76 -14.54 0.03
CA ALA A 117 -18.94 -13.76 1.26
C ALA A 117 -20.41 -13.42 1.52
N HIS A 118 -20.85 -13.56 2.77
CA HIS A 118 -22.19 -13.18 3.20
C HIS A 118 -22.18 -11.72 3.68
N ILE A 119 -22.52 -10.78 2.79
CA ILE A 119 -22.45 -9.35 3.08
C ILE A 119 -23.84 -8.73 2.98
N ALA A 120 -24.36 -8.18 4.07
CA ALA A 120 -25.62 -7.42 4.05
C ALA A 120 -25.54 -6.23 3.09
N ARG A 121 -26.67 -5.83 2.48
CA ARG A 121 -26.70 -4.72 1.50
C ARG A 121 -26.37 -3.36 2.12
N SER A 122 -26.68 -3.18 3.40
CA SER A 122 -26.39 -1.96 4.15
C SER A 122 -25.05 -1.99 4.88
N ALA A 123 -24.24 -3.04 4.72
CA ALA A 123 -22.89 -3.05 5.28
C ALA A 123 -22.00 -2.06 4.51
N HIS A 124 -21.04 -1.46 5.21
CA HIS A 124 -20.09 -0.51 4.65
C HIS A 124 -18.67 -1.08 4.77
N ILE A 125 -17.99 -1.20 3.64
CA ILE A 125 -16.65 -1.75 3.56
C ILE A 125 -15.79 -0.76 2.78
N SER A 126 -14.74 -0.25 3.40
CA SER A 126 -13.74 0.54 2.67
C SER A 126 -13.02 -0.36 1.67
N GLN A 127 -12.85 0.09 0.43
CA GLN A 127 -12.17 -0.70 -0.60
C GLN A 127 -10.70 -0.99 -0.27
N SER A 128 -10.07 -0.21 0.62
CA SER A 128 -8.68 -0.43 1.02
C SER A 128 -8.48 -1.57 2.01
N VAL A 129 -9.55 -2.19 2.52
CA VAL A 129 -9.48 -3.34 3.45
C VAL A 129 -8.62 -4.46 2.87
N GLU A 130 -7.82 -5.07 3.72
CA GLU A 130 -6.94 -6.19 3.38
C GLU A 130 -7.63 -7.49 3.79
N PHE A 131 -7.91 -8.34 2.81
CA PHE A 131 -8.51 -9.65 3.02
C PHE A 131 -7.46 -10.74 2.83
N SER A 132 -7.44 -11.70 3.74
CA SER A 132 -6.64 -12.92 3.60
C SER A 132 -7.50 -14.14 3.96
N GLY A 133 -7.30 -15.22 3.21
CA GLY A 133 -8.08 -16.45 3.26
C GLY A 133 -9.37 -16.41 2.42
N PRO A 134 -10.14 -17.52 2.43
CA PRO A 134 -11.35 -17.64 1.65
C PRO A 134 -12.45 -16.67 2.11
N LEU A 135 -12.96 -15.86 1.19
CA LEU A 135 -14.05 -14.91 1.46
C LEU A 135 -15.38 -15.58 1.82
N ALA A 136 -15.57 -16.85 1.42
CA ALA A 136 -16.74 -17.67 1.78
C ALA A 136 -16.93 -17.84 3.29
N MET A 137 -15.92 -17.53 4.10
CA MET A 137 -15.95 -17.65 5.56
C MET A 137 -16.28 -16.33 6.27
N LEU A 138 -16.54 -15.27 5.51
CA LEU A 138 -16.80 -13.93 6.02
C LEU A 138 -18.30 -13.64 6.02
N THR A 139 -18.83 -13.25 7.18
CA THR A 139 -20.18 -12.74 7.36
C THR A 139 -20.15 -11.31 7.88
N LEU A 140 -20.76 -10.38 7.15
CA LEU A 140 -21.03 -9.01 7.60
C LEU A 140 -22.55 -8.80 7.69
N GLU A 141 -23.00 -8.51 8.91
CA GLU A 141 -24.39 -8.21 9.23
C GLU A 141 -24.79 -6.77 8.81
N PRO A 142 -26.09 -6.43 8.83
CA PRO A 142 -26.58 -5.11 8.43
C PRO A 142 -25.88 -3.96 9.16
N ASN A 143 -25.58 -2.91 8.41
CA ASN A 143 -24.95 -1.68 8.92
C ASN A 143 -23.58 -1.88 9.59
N ALA A 144 -22.95 -3.05 9.49
CA ALA A 144 -21.57 -3.25 9.92
C ALA A 144 -20.62 -2.35 9.13
N VAL A 145 -19.60 -1.79 9.78
CA VAL A 145 -18.64 -0.87 9.16
C VAL A 145 -17.24 -1.42 9.29
N ILE A 146 -16.54 -1.60 8.17
CA ILE A 146 -15.10 -1.88 8.15
C ILE A 146 -14.38 -0.69 7.54
N GLN A 147 -13.54 -0.05 8.35
CA GLN A 147 -12.81 1.15 7.96
C GLN A 147 -11.57 0.86 7.12
N SER A 148 -10.98 1.93 6.60
CA SER A 148 -9.85 1.89 5.68
C SER A 148 -8.66 1.10 6.22
N SER A 149 -8.09 0.24 5.38
CA SER A 149 -6.93 -0.59 5.69
C SER A 149 -7.07 -1.51 6.91
N ALA A 150 -8.28 -1.72 7.45
CA ALA A 150 -8.51 -2.82 8.39
C ALA A 150 -8.11 -4.15 7.75
N GLN A 151 -7.69 -5.10 8.57
CA GLN A 151 -7.21 -6.39 8.11
C GLN A 151 -8.15 -7.50 8.57
N VAL A 152 -8.69 -8.26 7.63
CA VAL A 152 -9.64 -9.34 7.89
C VAL A 152 -9.03 -10.63 7.35
N SER A 153 -8.62 -11.52 8.25
CA SER A 153 -7.92 -12.75 7.89
C SER A 153 -8.68 -13.98 8.41
N THR A 154 -9.33 -14.72 7.51
CA THR A 154 -10.00 -15.99 7.84
C THR A 154 -9.01 -17.14 8.04
N LEU A 155 -7.71 -16.84 8.10
CA LEU A 155 -6.62 -17.77 8.33
C LEU A 155 -5.67 -17.33 9.44
N ARG A 156 -5.02 -18.30 10.08
CA ARG A 156 -3.94 -18.12 11.05
C ARG A 156 -2.92 -19.23 10.87
N TRP A 157 -1.64 -18.92 11.08
CA TRP A 157 -0.55 -19.89 11.09
C TRP A 157 -0.14 -20.25 12.51
N GLU A 158 -0.02 -21.55 12.76
CA GLU A 158 0.48 -22.14 14.01
C GLU A 158 1.56 -23.18 13.69
N GLY A 159 2.82 -22.76 13.72
CA GLY A 159 3.94 -23.60 13.31
C GLY A 159 3.76 -24.15 11.88
N ASN A 160 3.60 -25.46 11.75
CA ASN A 160 3.38 -26.11 10.45
C ASN A 160 1.90 -26.26 10.06
N TYR A 161 0.98 -25.59 10.74
CA TYR A 161 -0.45 -25.69 10.48
C TYR A 161 -1.05 -24.36 10.04
N LEU A 162 -1.91 -24.43 9.03
CA LEU A 162 -2.83 -23.38 8.62
C LEU A 162 -4.17 -23.64 9.31
N VAL A 163 -4.54 -22.77 10.24
CA VAL A 163 -5.86 -22.73 10.86
C VAL A 163 -6.76 -21.84 10.03
N ILE A 164 -7.94 -22.33 9.73
CA ILE A 164 -8.95 -21.66 8.91
C ILE A 164 -10.24 -21.56 9.73
N GLY A 165 -10.85 -20.39 9.78
CA GLY A 165 -12.02 -20.13 10.62
C GLY A 165 -12.96 -19.09 10.06
N LYS A 166 -14.22 -19.18 10.47
CA LYS A 166 -15.25 -18.20 10.14
C LYS A 166 -15.00 -16.89 10.89
N ILE A 167 -15.43 -15.80 10.27
CA ILE A 167 -15.47 -14.47 10.88
C ILE A 167 -16.87 -13.93 10.72
N LYS A 168 -17.46 -13.48 11.84
CA LYS A 168 -18.74 -12.78 11.86
C LYS A 168 -18.57 -11.36 12.41
N ILE A 169 -19.01 -10.37 11.65
CA ILE A 169 -19.03 -8.97 12.06
C ILE A 169 -20.49 -8.56 12.24
N GLY A 170 -20.88 -8.36 13.50
CA GLY A 170 -22.27 -8.19 13.93
C GLY A 170 -22.91 -6.87 13.50
N GLU A 171 -24.24 -6.82 13.65
CA GLU A 171 -25.06 -5.69 13.20
C GLU A 171 -24.57 -4.38 13.81
N ALA A 172 -24.47 -3.34 12.99
CA ALA A 172 -24.08 -2.00 13.43
C ALA A 172 -22.73 -1.92 14.19
N SER A 173 -21.89 -2.95 14.12
CA SER A 173 -20.54 -2.92 14.67
C SER A 173 -19.58 -2.12 13.78
N LYS A 174 -18.44 -1.71 14.34
CA LYS A 174 -17.39 -0.93 13.67
C LYS A 174 -16.03 -1.59 13.88
N VAL A 175 -15.32 -1.89 12.80
CA VAL A 175 -13.91 -2.32 12.80
C VAL A 175 -13.07 -1.15 12.34
N GLY A 176 -12.24 -0.62 13.24
CA GLY A 176 -11.46 0.59 13.05
C GLY A 176 -10.33 0.47 12.03
N THR A 177 -9.81 1.62 11.60
CA THR A 177 -8.67 1.67 10.67
C THR A 177 -7.51 0.81 11.17
N ARG A 178 -6.96 -0.04 10.28
CA ARG A 178 -5.84 -0.96 10.60
C ARG A 178 -6.09 -1.93 11.75
N ALA A 179 -7.31 -2.03 12.28
CA ALA A 179 -7.67 -3.08 13.22
C ALA A 179 -7.69 -4.44 12.52
N THR A 180 -7.41 -5.50 13.27
CA THR A 180 -7.21 -6.84 12.73
C THR A 180 -8.22 -7.82 13.30
N VAL A 181 -8.98 -8.48 12.42
CA VAL A 181 -9.98 -9.49 12.76
C VAL A 181 -9.54 -10.81 12.16
N VAL A 182 -9.40 -11.83 13.00
CA VAL A 182 -8.78 -13.11 12.64
C VAL A 182 -9.78 -14.26 12.77
N ALA A 183 -9.52 -15.37 12.08
CA ALA A 183 -10.24 -16.63 12.18
C ALA A 183 -10.70 -16.95 13.61
N GLY A 184 -12.02 -17.15 13.79
CA GLY A 184 -12.64 -17.40 15.09
C GLY A 184 -13.27 -16.17 15.75
N ALA A 185 -13.08 -14.97 15.18
CA ALA A 185 -13.70 -13.76 15.68
C ALA A 185 -15.20 -13.68 15.36
N GLU A 186 -16.00 -13.40 16.39
CA GLU A 186 -17.41 -13.02 16.28
C GLU A 186 -17.64 -11.71 17.01
N ILE A 187 -17.77 -10.62 16.26
CA ILE A 187 -17.98 -9.29 16.81
C ILE A 187 -19.47 -9.09 17.07
N GLY A 188 -19.85 -8.89 18.34
CA GLY A 188 -21.24 -8.63 18.72
C GLY A 188 -21.82 -7.34 18.14
N PRO A 189 -23.16 -7.19 18.16
CA PRO A 189 -23.82 -6.03 17.58
C PRO A 189 -23.44 -4.73 18.30
N CYS A 190 -23.30 -3.64 17.56
CA CYS A 190 -22.89 -2.33 18.07
C CYS A 190 -21.52 -2.29 18.79
N ALA A 191 -20.69 -3.33 18.65
CA ALA A 191 -19.33 -3.31 19.18
C ALA A 191 -18.41 -2.42 18.32
N TRP A 192 -17.41 -1.80 18.94
CA TRP A 192 -16.39 -1.01 18.26
C TRP A 192 -14.99 -1.56 18.55
N VAL A 193 -14.33 -2.08 17.52
CA VAL A 193 -12.89 -2.40 17.57
C VAL A 193 -12.12 -1.14 17.17
N THR A 194 -11.38 -0.57 18.12
CA THR A 194 -10.61 0.67 17.91
C THR A 194 -9.45 0.47 16.93
N PRO A 195 -8.89 1.55 16.34
CA PRO A 195 -7.79 1.44 15.39
C PRO A 195 -6.59 0.64 15.93
N LEU A 196 -5.93 -0.12 15.06
CA LEU A 196 -4.78 -0.99 15.38
C LEU A 196 -5.03 -2.09 16.44
N SER A 197 -6.27 -2.28 16.89
CA SER A 197 -6.61 -3.33 17.87
C SER A 197 -6.88 -4.67 17.19
N SER A 198 -6.77 -5.78 17.93
CA SER A 198 -6.90 -7.14 17.37
C SER A 198 -8.00 -7.96 18.03
N VAL A 199 -8.79 -8.70 17.23
CA VAL A 199 -9.83 -9.62 17.71
C VAL A 199 -9.68 -10.99 17.04
N ASP A 200 -9.56 -12.04 17.85
CA ASP A 200 -9.42 -13.44 17.42
C ASP A 200 -10.44 -14.37 18.11
N ARG A 201 -11.40 -13.80 18.84
CA ARG A 201 -12.39 -14.52 19.66
C ARG A 201 -13.77 -13.86 19.56
N PRO A 202 -14.85 -14.56 19.95
CA PRO A 202 -16.14 -13.94 20.15
C PRO A 202 -16.07 -12.83 21.20
N ILE A 203 -16.66 -11.67 20.90
CA ILE A 203 -16.80 -10.54 21.81
C ILE A 203 -18.26 -10.11 21.88
N PRO A 204 -18.76 -9.65 23.05
CA PRO A 204 -20.14 -9.23 23.20
C PRO A 204 -20.45 -7.97 22.36
N GLY A 205 -21.73 -7.61 22.30
CA GLY A 205 -22.17 -6.36 21.68
C GLY A 205 -22.07 -5.15 22.61
N GLN A 206 -22.24 -3.95 22.06
CA GLN A 206 -22.29 -2.67 22.80
C GLN A 206 -21.06 -2.40 23.69
N ILE A 207 -19.89 -2.80 23.21
CA ILE A 207 -18.61 -2.63 23.90
C ILE A 207 -17.59 -2.01 22.96
N MET A 208 -16.56 -1.40 23.54
CA MET A 208 -15.39 -0.91 22.82
C MET A 208 -14.22 -1.82 23.16
N ILE A 209 -13.52 -2.30 22.14
CA ILE A 209 -12.32 -3.13 22.28
C ILE A 209 -11.11 -2.31 21.88
N SER A 210 -10.09 -2.31 22.74
CA SER A 210 -8.80 -1.67 22.47
C SER A 210 -7.62 -2.56 22.86
N GLY A 211 -6.50 -2.39 22.17
CA GLY A 211 -5.28 -3.13 22.44
C GLY A 211 -5.03 -4.33 21.53
N VAL A 212 -3.85 -4.92 21.73
CA VAL A 212 -3.40 -6.19 21.16
C VAL A 212 -2.89 -7.04 22.34
N PRO A 213 -3.58 -8.13 22.74
CA PRO A 213 -4.92 -8.52 22.30
C PRO A 213 -5.96 -7.43 22.61
N GLY A 214 -7.07 -7.45 21.89
CA GLY A 214 -8.18 -6.54 22.14
C GLY A 214 -8.90 -6.89 23.44
N GLU A 215 -8.89 -5.96 24.38
CA GLU A 215 -9.57 -6.07 25.66
C GLU A 215 -10.71 -5.02 25.77
N PRO A 216 -11.75 -5.26 26.58
CA PRO A 216 -12.82 -4.30 26.81
C PRO A 216 -12.30 -3.00 27.41
N GLU A 217 -12.59 -1.89 26.75
CA GLU A 217 -12.24 -0.54 27.19
C GLU A 217 -13.37 0.04 28.03
N ALA A 218 -13.06 0.43 29.27
CA ALA A 218 -14.05 0.94 30.22
C ALA A 218 -14.71 2.25 29.77
N ALA A 219 -13.96 3.08 29.03
CA ALA A 219 -14.42 4.34 28.47
C ALA A 219 -15.21 4.14 27.16
N TYR A 220 -16.14 3.18 27.13
CA TYR A 220 -16.99 2.92 25.97
C TYR A 220 -17.63 4.21 25.46
N GLN A 221 -17.30 4.58 24.23
CA GLN A 221 -18.01 5.63 23.52
C GLN A 221 -19.03 4.95 22.61
N PRO A 222 -20.34 5.16 22.84
CA PRO A 222 -21.35 4.60 21.96
C PRO A 222 -21.13 5.15 20.56
N LEU A 223 -21.19 4.26 19.57
CA LEU A 223 -21.09 4.66 18.17
C LEU A 223 -22.15 5.74 17.89
N GLY A 224 -21.68 6.91 17.48
CA GLY A 224 -22.46 8.14 17.30
C GLY A 224 -23.39 8.11 16.09
N ARG A 225 -24.04 6.98 15.82
CA ARG A 225 -25.05 6.85 14.77
C ARG A 225 -26.26 7.66 15.18
N HIS A 226 -26.26 8.94 14.80
CA HIS A 226 -27.40 9.79 15.02
C HIS A 226 -28.64 9.16 14.37
N LYS A 227 -29.61 8.75 15.20
CA LYS A 227 -30.97 8.33 14.77
C LYS A 227 -31.68 9.33 13.85
N ARG A 228 -31.15 10.55 13.68
CA ARG A 228 -31.66 11.58 12.76
C ARG A 228 -31.30 11.38 11.29
N CYS A 229 -30.45 10.42 10.94
CA CYS A 229 -30.15 10.08 9.53
C CYS A 229 -30.75 8.74 9.07
N ALA A 230 -31.56 8.08 9.92
CA ALA A 230 -32.18 6.78 9.65
C ALA A 230 -33.23 6.74 8.52
N ASP A 231 -33.32 7.81 7.72
CA ASP A 231 -34.20 7.93 6.54
C ASP A 231 -33.41 8.01 5.22
N ILE A 232 -32.09 7.81 5.23
CA ILE A 232 -31.29 7.78 4.00
C ILE A 232 -31.47 6.38 3.38
N SER A 233 -32.42 6.29 2.45
CA SER A 233 -32.65 5.11 1.61
C SER A 233 -31.33 4.57 1.07
N SER A 234 -31.15 3.24 1.12
CA SER A 234 -29.99 2.55 0.51
C SER A 234 -29.70 3.14 -0.87
N PRO A 235 -28.43 3.41 -1.22
CA PRO A 235 -28.11 4.13 -2.44
C PRO A 235 -28.78 3.45 -3.63
N THR A 236 -29.68 4.19 -4.28
CA THR A 236 -30.39 3.69 -5.45
C THR A 236 -29.37 3.42 -6.56
N ALA A 237 -29.69 2.52 -7.48
CA ALA A 237 -28.84 2.26 -8.66
C ALA A 237 -28.50 3.56 -9.42
N LEU A 238 -29.42 4.53 -9.42
CA LEU A 238 -29.21 5.85 -10.02
C LEU A 238 -28.19 6.69 -9.25
N THR A 239 -28.23 6.68 -7.91
CA THR A 239 -27.24 7.37 -7.06
C THR A 239 -25.84 6.81 -7.28
N GLU A 240 -25.71 5.48 -7.33
CA GLU A 240 -24.44 4.81 -7.63
C GLU A 240 -23.94 5.14 -9.04
N LEU A 241 -24.82 5.07 -10.05
CA LEU A 241 -24.45 5.39 -11.43
C LEU A 241 -23.96 6.84 -11.55
N ARG A 242 -24.64 7.79 -10.90
CA ARG A 242 -24.21 9.19 -10.82
C ARG A 242 -22.82 9.30 -10.16
N ASN A 243 -22.62 8.65 -9.02
CA ASN A 243 -21.40 8.74 -8.23
C ASN A 243 -20.19 8.11 -8.96
N VAL A 244 -20.38 6.98 -9.63
CA VAL A 244 -19.37 6.32 -10.46
C VAL A 244 -19.09 7.15 -11.72
N GLY A 245 -20.13 7.63 -12.40
CA GLY A 245 -20.00 8.50 -13.57
C GLY A 245 -19.23 9.78 -13.28
N LEU A 246 -19.52 10.45 -12.16
CA LEU A 246 -18.77 11.62 -11.70
C LEU A 246 -17.28 11.30 -11.54
N GLN A 247 -16.94 10.19 -10.89
CA GLN A 247 -15.55 9.80 -10.69
C GLN A 247 -14.85 9.44 -12.00
N ILE A 248 -15.51 8.72 -12.92
CA ILE A 248 -14.95 8.42 -14.26
C ILE A 248 -14.62 9.70 -15.01
N VAL A 249 -15.53 10.68 -15.00
CA VAL A 249 -15.30 11.99 -15.61
C VAL A 249 -14.10 12.67 -14.93
N LEU A 250 -14.05 12.71 -13.59
CA LEU A 250 -12.92 13.29 -12.87
C LEU A 250 -11.59 12.59 -13.18
N GLU A 251 -11.54 11.25 -13.26
CA GLU A 251 -10.32 10.52 -13.65
C GLU A 251 -9.86 10.90 -15.06
N MET A 252 -10.82 11.07 -15.99
CA MET A 252 -10.52 11.50 -17.35
C MET A 252 -9.82 12.86 -17.35
N PHE A 253 -10.36 13.83 -16.61
CA PHE A 253 -9.82 15.20 -16.54
C PHE A 253 -8.55 15.34 -15.70
N LEU A 254 -8.42 14.59 -14.61
CA LEU A 254 -7.33 14.75 -13.66
C LEU A 254 -6.09 13.91 -14.00
N LEU A 255 -6.27 12.80 -14.72
CA LEU A 255 -5.19 11.86 -14.99
C LEU A 255 -5.04 11.55 -16.47
N VAL A 256 -6.09 11.07 -17.14
CA VAL A 256 -5.98 10.54 -18.50
C VAL A 256 -5.63 11.64 -19.51
N MET A 257 -6.37 12.75 -19.50
CA MET A 257 -6.14 13.85 -20.45
C MET A 257 -4.82 14.61 -20.22
N PRO A 258 -4.43 14.97 -18.98
CA PRO A 258 -3.13 15.56 -18.73
C PRO A 258 -1.96 14.65 -19.11
N ALA A 259 -2.04 13.35 -18.79
CA ALA A 259 -1.03 12.38 -19.22
C ALA A 259 -0.99 12.26 -20.74
N GLY A 260 -2.15 12.22 -21.39
CA GLY A 260 -2.20 12.11 -22.84
C GLY A 260 -1.66 13.34 -23.56
N ALA A 261 -2.03 14.55 -23.11
CA ALA A 261 -1.54 15.81 -23.65
C ALA A 261 -0.03 15.97 -23.45
N THR A 262 0.49 15.64 -22.26
CA THR A 262 1.92 15.71 -21.99
C THR A 262 2.72 14.69 -22.80
N ALA A 263 2.16 13.51 -23.09
CA ALA A 263 2.80 12.55 -23.99
C ALA A 263 2.94 13.11 -25.42
N VAL A 264 1.88 13.70 -25.97
CA VAL A 264 1.91 14.33 -27.31
C VAL A 264 2.89 15.51 -27.35
N ILE A 265 2.81 16.43 -26.38
CA ILE A 265 3.73 17.58 -26.28
C ILE A 265 5.18 17.10 -26.15
N SER A 266 5.42 16.05 -25.36
CA SER A 266 6.75 15.47 -25.24
C SER A 266 7.23 14.98 -26.60
N LEU A 267 6.42 14.25 -27.37
CA LEU A 267 6.82 13.79 -28.70
C LEU A 267 7.17 14.94 -29.67
N GLU A 268 6.37 16.00 -29.69
CA GLU A 268 6.60 17.18 -30.53
C GLU A 268 7.90 17.92 -30.15
N PHE A 269 8.15 18.14 -28.85
CA PHE A 269 9.33 18.87 -28.37
C PHE A 269 10.61 18.02 -28.37
N LEU A 270 10.49 16.70 -28.24
CA LEU A 270 11.63 15.77 -28.19
C LEU A 270 12.09 15.35 -29.59
N GLY A 271 11.44 15.84 -30.65
CA GLY A 271 11.92 15.71 -32.03
C GLY A 271 11.95 14.28 -32.53
N PHE A 272 10.93 13.47 -32.22
CA PHE A 272 10.81 12.12 -32.80
C PHE A 272 10.90 12.14 -34.33
N ASP A 273 10.36 13.17 -34.99
CA ASP A 273 10.51 13.40 -36.43
C ASP A 273 11.98 13.57 -36.86
N ALA A 274 12.82 14.21 -36.05
CA ALA A 274 14.24 14.36 -36.34
C ALA A 274 15.00 13.04 -36.18
N ILE A 275 14.60 12.21 -35.19
CA ILE A 275 15.15 10.86 -34.98
C ILE A 275 14.70 9.91 -36.08
N GLU A 276 13.42 9.94 -36.48
CA GLU A 276 12.89 9.14 -37.60
C GLU A 276 13.53 9.56 -38.93
N THR A 277 13.69 10.86 -39.16
CA THR A 277 14.38 11.39 -40.35
C THR A 277 15.85 10.95 -40.37
N ALA A 278 16.53 10.97 -39.22
CA ALA A 278 17.89 10.44 -39.08
C ALA A 278 17.95 8.91 -39.31
N MET A 279 16.97 8.15 -38.80
CA MET A 279 16.84 6.70 -39.02
C MET A 279 16.67 6.35 -40.50
N ARG A 280 15.78 7.07 -41.20
CA ARG A 280 15.53 6.86 -42.65
C ARG A 280 16.73 7.24 -43.51
N THR A 281 17.57 8.19 -43.08
CA THR A 281 18.71 8.69 -43.88
C THR A 281 20.02 7.97 -43.66
N THR A 282 20.31 7.46 -42.45
CA THR A 282 21.64 6.87 -42.13
C THR A 282 21.65 5.37 -41.88
N GLY A 283 20.51 4.74 -41.59
CA GLY A 283 20.39 3.27 -41.43
C GLY A 283 21.27 2.64 -40.34
N ARG A 284 21.86 3.44 -39.44
CA ARG A 284 22.72 2.99 -38.33
C ARG A 284 22.33 3.69 -37.05
N PHE A 285 22.12 2.94 -35.97
CA PHE A 285 22.03 3.49 -34.63
C PHE A 285 23.43 3.89 -34.15
N PHE A 286 23.66 5.16 -33.79
CA PHE A 286 24.76 5.50 -32.89
C PHE A 286 24.29 5.34 -31.43
N SER A 287 25.19 4.95 -30.53
CA SER A 287 24.89 4.81 -29.09
C SER A 287 24.35 6.10 -28.46
N LEU A 288 24.70 7.26 -29.03
CA LEU A 288 24.24 8.57 -28.59
C LEU A 288 22.76 8.83 -28.93
N ASP A 289 22.24 8.28 -30.02
CA ASP A 289 20.83 8.47 -30.43
C ASP A 289 19.91 7.70 -29.49
N ILE A 290 20.28 6.46 -29.16
CA ILE A 290 19.58 5.62 -28.18
C ILE A 290 19.58 6.28 -26.79
N LEU A 291 20.72 6.84 -26.37
CA LEU A 291 20.82 7.55 -25.09
C LEU A 291 19.96 8.81 -25.08
N SER A 292 19.90 9.54 -26.18
CA SER A 292 19.06 10.74 -26.34
C SER A 292 17.58 10.37 -26.27
N LEU A 293 17.16 9.35 -27.02
CA LEU A 293 15.79 8.82 -26.99
C LEU A 293 15.37 8.38 -25.58
N PHE A 294 16.24 7.67 -24.87
CA PHE A 294 16.00 7.28 -23.49
C PHE A 294 15.88 8.50 -22.56
N GLY A 295 16.81 9.45 -22.65
CA GLY A 295 16.79 10.68 -21.84
C GLY A 295 15.52 11.50 -22.08
N PHE A 296 15.08 11.58 -23.33
CA PHE A 296 13.85 12.25 -23.73
C PHE A 296 12.60 11.53 -23.22
N ALA A 297 12.53 10.20 -23.34
CA ALA A 297 11.43 9.41 -22.78
C ALA A 297 11.32 9.60 -21.26
N VAL A 298 12.45 9.56 -20.54
CA VAL A 298 12.50 9.82 -19.09
C VAL A 298 12.01 11.23 -18.75
N ALA A 299 12.45 12.24 -19.50
CA ALA A 299 12.00 13.61 -19.31
C ALA A 299 10.50 13.75 -19.55
N GLY A 300 9.98 13.19 -20.65
CA GLY A 300 8.55 13.19 -20.96
C GLY A 300 7.71 12.54 -19.86
N ILE A 301 8.09 11.34 -19.41
CA ILE A 301 7.40 10.64 -18.31
C ILE A 301 7.42 11.47 -17.02
N TRP A 302 8.58 12.03 -16.66
CA TRP A 302 8.71 12.84 -15.46
C TRP A 302 7.84 14.11 -15.55
N LEU A 303 7.86 14.82 -16.68
CA LEU A 303 6.98 15.97 -16.94
C LEU A 303 5.50 15.59 -16.86
N SER A 304 5.10 14.45 -17.44
CA SER A 304 3.72 13.94 -17.38
C SER A 304 3.27 13.70 -15.94
N ILE A 305 4.10 13.05 -15.12
CA ILE A 305 3.79 12.78 -13.71
C ILE A 305 3.69 14.09 -12.93
N VAL A 306 4.63 15.03 -13.12
CA VAL A 306 4.60 16.35 -12.48
C VAL A 306 3.33 17.12 -12.87
N ALA A 307 3.03 17.21 -14.17
CA ALA A 307 1.86 17.93 -14.67
C ALA A 307 0.55 17.34 -14.11
N SER A 308 0.39 16.01 -14.18
CA SER A 308 -0.79 15.32 -13.65
C SER A 308 -0.91 15.52 -12.13
N SER A 309 0.22 15.46 -11.42
CA SER A 309 0.27 15.69 -9.98
C SER A 309 -0.07 17.13 -9.59
N MET A 310 0.35 18.11 -10.38
CA MET A 310 -0.04 19.51 -10.20
C MET A 310 -1.54 19.69 -10.42
N VAL A 311 -2.11 19.10 -11.48
CA VAL A 311 -3.56 19.15 -11.74
C VAL A 311 -4.34 18.54 -10.57
N ILE A 312 -3.91 17.36 -10.08
CA ILE A 312 -4.50 16.72 -8.90
C ILE A 312 -4.37 17.62 -7.67
N ALA A 313 -3.20 18.22 -7.42
CA ALA A 313 -2.98 19.11 -6.28
C ALA A 313 -3.87 20.36 -6.36
N LEU A 314 -4.01 20.99 -7.53
CA LEU A 314 -4.90 22.14 -7.72
C LEU A 314 -6.37 21.76 -7.53
N PHE A 315 -6.79 20.61 -8.06
CA PHE A 315 -8.12 20.06 -7.80
C PHE A 315 -8.38 19.88 -6.31
N LEU A 316 -7.42 19.29 -5.58
CA LEU A 316 -7.49 19.15 -4.13
C LEU A 316 -7.56 20.50 -3.43
N ARG A 317 -6.78 21.50 -3.88
CA ARG A 317 -6.77 22.84 -3.29
C ARG A 317 -8.09 23.58 -3.46
N PHE A 318 -8.71 23.48 -4.64
CA PHE A 318 -9.87 24.27 -5.02
C PHE A 318 -11.23 23.61 -4.78
N THR A 319 -11.26 22.35 -4.33
CA THR A 319 -12.52 21.66 -4.00
C THR A 319 -12.63 21.22 -2.52
N PRO A 320 -12.27 22.06 -1.53
CA PRO A 320 -12.14 21.64 -0.13
C PRO A 320 -13.45 21.13 0.47
N SER A 321 -13.36 20.09 1.29
CA SER A 321 -14.45 19.54 2.09
C SER A 321 -14.55 20.27 3.43
N ARG A 322 -15.76 20.60 3.88
CA ARG A 322 -15.99 21.26 5.17
C ARG A 322 -15.90 20.24 6.31
N ALA A 323 -15.31 20.64 7.43
CA ALA A 323 -15.34 19.83 8.66
C ALA A 323 -16.79 19.68 9.15
N GLY A 324 -17.11 18.54 9.75
CA GLY A 324 -18.44 18.21 10.23
C GLY A 324 -18.92 16.83 9.77
N VAL A 325 -20.20 16.57 9.99
CA VAL A 325 -20.86 15.32 9.61
C VAL A 325 -21.52 15.50 8.24
N MET A 326 -21.33 14.54 7.35
CA MET A 326 -21.96 14.51 6.03
C MET A 326 -22.49 13.12 5.69
N ALA A 327 -23.53 13.04 4.86
CA ALA A 327 -24.04 11.76 4.37
C ALA A 327 -23.03 11.11 3.40
N ALA A 328 -22.82 9.80 3.55
CA ALA A 328 -21.78 9.05 2.88
C ALA A 328 -22.02 8.90 1.36
N ASP A 329 -23.27 8.90 0.92
CA ASP A 329 -23.73 8.74 -0.47
C ASP A 329 -24.00 10.08 -1.18
N SER A 330 -24.01 11.18 -0.43
CA SER A 330 -24.14 12.54 -0.94
C SER A 330 -22.94 12.95 -1.79
N ILE A 331 -23.13 13.93 -2.67
CA ILE A 331 -22.03 14.48 -3.50
C ILE A 331 -20.85 14.93 -2.63
N PRO A 332 -21.03 15.68 -1.51
CA PRO A 332 -19.94 16.01 -0.59
C PRO A 332 -19.22 14.79 -0.02
N GLY A 333 -19.95 13.74 0.38
CA GLY A 333 -19.37 12.52 0.97
C GLY A 333 -18.56 11.70 -0.04
N VAL A 334 -19.10 11.52 -1.25
CA VAL A 334 -18.41 10.87 -2.36
C VAL A 334 -17.16 11.66 -2.75
N MET A 335 -17.29 12.98 -2.84
CA MET A 335 -16.17 13.86 -3.15
C MET A 335 -15.09 13.83 -2.07
N ALA A 336 -15.46 13.78 -0.78
CA ALA A 336 -14.49 13.65 0.31
C ALA A 336 -13.68 12.35 0.21
N ARG A 337 -14.33 11.20 -0.04
CA ARG A 337 -13.64 9.92 -0.26
C ARG A 337 -12.78 9.94 -1.54
N TYR A 338 -13.28 10.52 -2.63
CA TYR A 338 -12.54 10.65 -3.88
C TYR A 338 -11.28 11.53 -3.70
N ARG A 339 -11.41 12.68 -3.05
CA ARG A 339 -10.29 13.56 -2.69
C ARG A 339 -9.26 12.86 -1.82
N GLN A 340 -9.70 12.09 -0.81
CA GLN A 340 -8.81 11.28 0.02
C GLN A 340 -8.05 10.25 -0.83
N GLN A 341 -8.71 9.58 -1.77
CA GLN A 341 -8.06 8.67 -2.72
C GLN A 341 -7.06 9.37 -3.62
N LYS A 342 -7.41 10.53 -4.20
CA LYS A 342 -6.47 11.35 -5.00
C LYS A 342 -5.27 11.82 -4.18
N MET A 343 -5.47 12.17 -2.92
CA MET A 343 -4.37 12.53 -2.01
C MET A 343 -3.46 11.34 -1.71
N ASN A 344 -4.03 10.14 -1.49
CA ASN A 344 -3.23 8.92 -1.35
C ASN A 344 -2.43 8.63 -2.63
N GLN A 345 -3.05 8.75 -3.82
CA GLN A 345 -2.40 8.53 -5.11
C GLN A 345 -1.26 9.52 -5.36
N LEU A 346 -1.49 10.82 -5.12
CA LEU A 346 -0.47 11.86 -5.23
C LEU A 346 0.75 11.55 -4.36
N GLN A 347 0.52 11.10 -3.13
CA GLN A 347 1.60 10.76 -2.20
C GLN A 347 2.34 9.47 -2.58
N GLN A 348 1.67 8.51 -3.20
CA GLN A 348 2.30 7.27 -3.70
C GLN A 348 3.25 7.54 -4.86
N PHE A 349 2.97 8.51 -5.73
CA PHE A 349 3.90 8.92 -6.78
C PHE A 349 5.12 9.67 -6.24
N TRP A 350 4.96 10.35 -5.10
CA TRP A 350 5.93 11.32 -4.59
C TRP A 350 6.32 11.07 -3.13
N THR A 351 6.60 9.80 -2.78
CA THR A 351 6.86 9.30 -1.41
C THR A 351 7.87 10.16 -0.62
N TRP A 352 9.15 9.80 -0.63
CA TRP A 352 10.25 10.50 0.06
C TRP A 352 10.83 11.67 -0.74
N SER A 353 10.23 11.97 -1.90
CA SER A 353 10.65 13.01 -2.83
C SER A 353 10.55 14.43 -2.25
N LEU A 354 11.36 15.34 -2.76
CA LEU A 354 11.27 16.75 -2.39
C LEU A 354 10.04 17.41 -3.00
N THR A 355 9.76 17.15 -4.27
CA THR A 355 8.60 17.68 -5.00
C THR A 355 7.30 17.30 -4.31
N GLY A 356 7.20 16.08 -3.77
CA GLY A 356 6.07 15.63 -2.99
C GLY A 356 5.76 16.50 -1.77
N GLN A 357 6.75 17.06 -1.09
CA GLN A 357 6.52 17.95 0.06
C GLN A 357 5.82 19.24 -0.37
N TYR A 358 6.25 19.81 -1.49
CA TYR A 358 5.63 21.00 -2.07
C TYR A 358 4.25 20.70 -2.65
N LEU A 359 4.05 19.54 -3.28
CA LEU A 359 2.75 19.12 -3.79
C LEU A 359 1.73 18.92 -2.66
N ARG A 360 2.14 18.43 -1.48
CA ARG A 360 1.28 18.36 -0.28
C ARG A 360 0.86 19.76 0.20
N ALA A 361 1.78 20.72 0.19
CA ALA A 361 1.46 22.10 0.55
C ALA A 361 0.50 22.72 -0.48
N LEU A 362 0.77 22.49 -1.78
CA LEU A 362 -0.09 22.93 -2.88
C LEU A 362 -1.50 22.34 -2.78
N SER A 363 -1.62 21.05 -2.42
CA SER A 363 -2.92 20.37 -2.31
C SER A 363 -3.80 20.85 -1.16
N GLY A 364 -3.21 21.53 -0.16
CA GLY A 364 -3.96 22.15 0.92
C GLY A 364 -3.42 21.94 2.33
N VAL A 365 -2.37 21.13 2.50
CA VAL A 365 -1.76 20.91 3.82
C VAL A 365 -1.18 22.22 4.35
N ARG A 366 -1.57 22.57 5.59
CA ARG A 366 -1.16 23.82 6.22
C ARG A 366 0.12 23.60 7.01
N PHE A 367 1.25 23.77 6.33
CA PHE A 367 2.54 23.78 6.98
C PHE A 367 2.84 25.16 7.58
N SER A 368 3.29 25.23 8.84
CA SER A 368 3.84 26.46 9.40
C SER A 368 5.09 26.93 8.64
N ARG A 369 5.88 25.99 8.10
CA ARG A 369 7.02 26.22 7.20
C ARG A 369 7.12 25.10 6.17
N ILE A 370 6.89 25.43 4.90
CA ILE A 370 7.05 24.48 3.78
C ILE A 370 8.52 24.05 3.67
N GLY A 371 8.76 22.75 3.49
CA GLY A 371 10.11 22.16 3.47
C GLY A 371 10.82 22.13 4.84
N GLY A 372 10.12 22.50 5.92
CA GLY A 372 10.64 22.45 7.29
C GLY A 372 10.49 21.09 7.98
N SER A 373 9.92 20.10 7.29
CA SER A 373 9.47 18.82 7.84
C SER A 373 9.67 17.70 6.83
N GLU A 374 9.83 16.47 7.30
CA GLU A 374 10.05 15.29 6.45
C GLU A 374 8.85 14.37 6.55
N CYS A 375 8.01 14.33 5.51
CA CYS A 375 6.80 13.52 5.51
C CYS A 375 6.79 12.61 4.27
N ASP A 376 6.68 11.32 4.49
CA ASP A 376 6.31 10.36 3.45
C ASP A 376 4.77 10.32 3.27
N ALA A 377 4.20 9.21 2.79
CA ALA A 377 2.77 9.08 2.53
C ALA A 377 1.93 9.11 3.82
N MET A 378 1.17 10.19 3.98
CA MET A 378 0.17 10.39 5.03
C MET A 378 -1.17 9.83 4.55
N THR A 379 -1.43 8.56 4.86
CA THR A 379 -2.59 7.82 4.36
C THR A 379 -3.87 8.32 5.01
N ASN A 380 -5.00 8.29 4.27
CA ASN A 380 -6.33 8.72 4.73
C ASN A 380 -6.48 10.22 5.03
N LEU A 381 -5.60 11.04 4.48
CA LEU A 381 -5.62 12.48 4.66
C LEU A 381 -6.55 13.21 3.67
N LEU A 382 -7.28 14.21 4.17
CA LEU A 382 -7.79 15.33 3.38
C LEU A 382 -6.94 16.57 3.69
N PRO A 383 -6.23 17.13 2.70
CA PRO A 383 -5.10 18.02 2.94
C PRO A 383 -5.47 19.29 3.72
N GLU A 384 -6.64 19.87 3.47
CA GLU A 384 -7.14 21.07 4.14
C GLU A 384 -7.41 20.91 5.64
N HIS A 385 -7.47 19.66 6.13
CA HIS A 385 -7.73 19.31 7.53
C HIS A 385 -6.48 18.97 8.32
N LEU A 386 -5.29 19.09 7.73
CA LEU A 386 -4.02 18.90 8.42
C LEU A 386 -3.29 20.23 8.63
N ASN A 387 -3.08 20.57 9.90
CA ASN A 387 -2.16 21.63 10.33
C ASN A 387 -0.88 20.97 10.85
N ALA A 388 0.25 21.28 10.24
CA ALA A 388 1.54 20.66 10.53
C ALA A 388 2.57 21.75 10.86
N ASP A 389 3.13 21.70 12.07
CA ASP A 389 4.22 22.59 12.43
C ASP A 389 5.53 22.15 11.72
N ALA A 390 6.56 23.00 11.82
CA ALA A 390 7.89 22.67 11.33
C ALA A 390 8.54 21.61 12.25
N ASP A 391 9.57 20.94 11.77
CA ASP A 391 10.30 19.92 12.55
C ASP A 391 9.45 18.69 12.89
N ILE A 392 8.53 18.30 11.98
CA ILE A 392 7.83 17.01 12.08
C ILE A 392 8.46 15.96 11.17
N PHE A 393 8.32 14.70 11.57
CA PHE A 393 8.74 13.53 10.79
C PHE A 393 7.60 12.52 10.70
N LEU A 394 7.17 12.15 9.50
CA LEU A 394 6.21 11.06 9.28
C LEU A 394 6.84 10.00 8.38
N ALA A 395 6.99 8.80 8.93
CA ALA A 395 7.50 7.63 8.23
C ALA A 395 6.51 7.10 7.18
N HIS A 396 6.96 6.11 6.41
CA HIS A 396 6.14 5.44 5.42
C HIS A 396 4.94 4.73 6.06
N GLY A 397 3.75 4.92 5.49
CA GLY A 397 2.53 4.21 5.89
C GLY A 397 1.92 4.71 7.20
N CYS A 398 2.22 5.94 7.64
CA CYS A 398 1.47 6.58 8.73
C CYS A 398 0.05 6.93 8.27
N PHE A 399 -0.93 6.74 9.16
CA PHE A 399 -2.33 7.07 8.90
C PHE A 399 -2.71 8.37 9.61
N CYS A 400 -3.21 9.34 8.85
CA CYS A 400 -3.76 10.60 9.34
C CYS A 400 -5.29 10.56 9.18
N ASN A 401 -5.98 9.90 10.11
CA ASN A 401 -7.42 9.63 10.03
C ASN A 401 -8.25 10.87 10.37
N VAL A 402 -8.38 11.78 9.40
CA VAL A 402 -9.24 12.97 9.51
C VAL A 402 -10.68 12.69 9.12
N LEU A 403 -10.92 11.68 8.28
CA LEU A 403 -12.25 11.26 7.83
C LEU A 403 -12.62 9.94 8.51
N ASP A 404 -13.54 10.01 9.46
CA ASP A 404 -14.07 8.85 10.17
C ASP A 404 -15.33 8.32 9.46
N GLU A 405 -15.33 7.03 9.11
CA GLU A 405 -16.47 6.40 8.43
C GLU A 405 -17.36 5.69 9.47
N GLU A 406 -18.62 6.09 9.58
CA GLU A 406 -19.61 5.54 10.53
C GLU A 406 -20.82 4.92 9.80
N GLY A 407 -20.58 4.43 8.58
CA GLY A 407 -21.59 3.82 7.72
C GLY A 407 -22.23 4.83 6.78
N GLU A 408 -23.49 5.19 7.07
CA GLU A 408 -24.27 6.18 6.30
C GLU A 408 -23.77 7.61 6.48
N THR A 409 -22.95 7.85 7.51
CA THR A 409 -22.39 9.16 7.80
C THR A 409 -20.86 9.10 7.78
N LEU A 410 -20.28 10.23 7.38
CA LEU A 410 -18.86 10.51 7.40
C LEU A 410 -18.63 11.69 8.32
N THR A 411 -17.69 11.56 9.24
CA THR A 411 -17.33 12.62 10.18
C THR A 411 -15.92 13.12 9.86
N LEU A 412 -15.84 14.34 9.34
CA LEU A 412 -14.58 14.98 8.97
C LEU A 412 -14.13 15.94 10.09
N ARG A 413 -12.93 15.70 10.63
CA ARG A 413 -12.35 16.47 11.73
C ARG A 413 -10.91 16.85 11.42
N THR A 414 -10.46 17.95 12.00
CA THR A 414 -9.09 18.46 11.78
C THR A 414 -8.06 17.74 12.65
N LEU A 415 -6.86 17.58 12.10
CA LEU A 415 -5.68 17.04 12.77
C LEU A 415 -4.61 18.14 12.86
N ARG A 416 -4.07 18.36 14.06
CA ARG A 416 -2.92 19.24 14.28
C ARG A 416 -1.74 18.46 14.81
N LEU A 417 -0.61 18.56 14.10
CA LEU A 417 0.67 17.97 14.44
C LEU A 417 1.62 19.08 14.90
N PRO A 418 1.93 19.20 16.20
CA PRO A 418 2.84 20.21 16.70
C PRO A 418 4.31 19.91 16.36
N SER A 419 5.21 20.85 16.67
CA SER A 419 6.64 20.71 16.43
C SER A 419 7.25 19.51 17.17
N ALA A 420 8.30 18.91 16.58
CA ALA A 420 8.97 17.72 17.09
C ALA A 420 8.04 16.50 17.26
N TYR A 421 6.98 16.43 16.46
CA TYR A 421 6.15 15.24 16.30
C TYR A 421 6.84 14.25 15.35
N PHE A 422 7.08 13.03 15.84
CA PHE A 422 7.62 11.93 15.06
C PHE A 422 6.60 10.80 15.03
N ALA A 423 6.17 10.38 13.83
CA ALA A 423 5.32 9.21 13.64
C ALA A 423 6.09 8.12 12.89
N SER A 424 6.20 6.95 13.51
CA SER A 424 6.86 5.79 12.93
C SER A 424 5.92 4.98 12.04
N ASN A 425 6.47 3.99 11.32
CA ASN A 425 5.73 3.21 10.34
C ASN A 425 4.45 2.61 10.92
N ASN A 426 3.37 2.63 10.12
CA ASN A 426 2.08 2.07 10.48
C ASN A 426 1.40 2.69 11.73
N SER A 427 1.89 3.81 12.25
CA SER A 427 1.22 4.53 13.34
C SER A 427 -0.11 5.13 12.86
N VAL A 428 -1.10 5.21 13.73
CA VAL A 428 -2.40 5.83 13.43
C VAL A 428 -2.57 7.09 14.28
N SER A 429 -2.64 8.23 13.61
CA SER A 429 -2.95 9.54 14.19
C SER A 429 -4.39 9.91 13.87
N GLU A 430 -5.26 9.89 14.87
CA GLU A 430 -6.63 10.38 14.74
C GLU A 430 -6.69 11.90 14.93
N HIS A 431 -7.87 12.48 14.67
CA HIS A 431 -8.17 13.91 14.77
C HIS A 431 -7.86 14.57 16.13
N GLY A 432 -7.82 15.90 16.13
CA GLY A 432 -7.60 16.74 17.31
C GLY A 432 -6.22 17.38 17.35
N ASN A 433 -5.94 18.06 18.47
CA ASN A 433 -4.62 18.62 18.75
C ASN A 433 -3.77 17.57 19.45
N LEU A 434 -2.85 16.95 18.71
CA LEU A 434 -1.90 16.00 19.30
C LEU A 434 -0.89 16.73 20.19
N PRO A 435 -0.25 16.05 21.16
CA PRO A 435 0.83 16.65 21.95
C PRO A 435 2.10 16.84 21.11
N GLY A 436 2.85 17.90 21.39
CA GLY A 436 4.18 18.15 20.82
C GLY A 436 5.27 17.34 21.51
N ASN A 437 6.50 17.39 20.95
CA ASN A 437 7.65 16.61 21.42
C ASN A 437 7.32 15.12 21.64
N LEU A 438 6.52 14.54 20.74
CA LEU A 438 6.03 13.18 20.82
C LEU A 438 6.67 12.31 19.74
N LEU A 439 7.33 11.24 20.16
CA LEU A 439 7.67 10.11 19.31
C LEU A 439 6.58 9.04 19.45
N LEU A 440 5.74 8.93 18.41
CA LEU A 440 4.77 7.87 18.24
C LEU A 440 5.43 6.67 17.53
N GLY A 441 5.55 5.58 18.27
CA GLY A 441 6.21 4.35 17.86
C GLY A 441 5.49 3.62 16.73
N VAL A 442 6.15 2.57 16.28
CA VAL A 442 5.66 1.70 15.20
C VAL A 442 4.31 1.08 15.59
N SER A 443 3.36 1.01 14.65
CA SER A 443 2.04 0.38 14.88
C SER A 443 1.34 0.83 16.17
N THR A 444 1.47 2.12 16.51
CA THR A 444 0.94 2.72 17.73
C THR A 444 -0.21 3.68 17.38
N PRO A 445 -1.41 3.53 17.97
CA PRO A 445 -2.50 4.48 17.79
C PRO A 445 -2.35 5.67 18.74
N ILE A 446 -2.80 6.85 18.29
CA ILE A 446 -3.06 7.99 19.15
C ILE A 446 -4.39 8.64 18.77
N ALA A 447 -5.20 8.88 19.79
CA ALA A 447 -6.58 9.35 19.64
C ALA A 447 -6.99 10.22 20.82
N PRO A 448 -7.99 11.11 20.67
CA PRO A 448 -8.42 12.01 21.75
C PRO A 448 -8.84 11.32 23.05
N TYR A 449 -9.28 10.06 23.00
CA TYR A 449 -9.63 9.30 24.21
C TYR A 449 -8.40 8.73 24.94
N LEU A 450 -7.25 8.64 24.27
CA LEU A 450 -5.99 8.11 24.81
C LEU A 450 -5.12 9.19 25.46
N PHE A 451 -5.38 10.46 25.20
CA PHE A 451 -4.61 11.56 25.78
C PHE A 451 -5.51 12.72 26.19
N ARG A 452 -5.13 13.39 27.28
CA ARG A 452 -5.76 14.64 27.68
C ARG A 452 -5.24 15.77 26.80
N GLN A 453 -6.13 16.56 26.21
CA GLN A 453 -5.72 17.79 25.53
C GLN A 453 -5.00 18.71 26.52
N GLN A 454 -3.74 19.06 26.22
CA GLN A 454 -2.91 19.94 27.05
C GLN A 454 -2.94 21.37 26.51
N SER A 455 -2.72 22.33 27.42
CA SER A 455 -2.64 23.75 27.07
C SER A 455 -1.41 24.01 26.22
N GLN A 456 -1.56 24.78 25.14
CA GLN A 456 -0.48 25.14 24.22
C GLN A 456 0.43 26.27 24.77
N ILE A 457 0.21 26.71 26.01
CA ILE A 457 0.96 27.81 26.63
C ILE A 457 2.40 27.38 26.95
N TYR A 458 2.62 26.09 27.25
CA TYR A 458 3.95 25.57 27.60
C TYR A 458 4.39 24.49 26.61
N PRO A 459 5.71 24.38 26.33
CA PRO A 459 6.23 23.27 25.55
C PRO A 459 5.93 21.94 26.23
N ASP A 460 5.38 20.99 25.47
CA ASP A 460 5.12 19.64 25.97
C ASP A 460 6.43 18.93 26.36
N PRO A 461 6.45 18.15 27.45
CA PRO A 461 7.62 17.33 27.76
C PRO A 461 7.82 16.26 26.68
N ALA A 462 9.09 15.96 26.39
CA ALA A 462 9.46 14.90 25.46
C ALA A 462 8.89 13.56 25.91
N ARG A 463 8.13 12.90 25.02
CA ARG A 463 7.46 11.63 25.28
C ARG A 463 7.72 10.66 24.14
N VAL A 464 7.98 9.41 24.51
CA VAL A 464 8.06 8.29 23.57
C VAL A 464 6.92 7.35 23.92
N ILE A 465 6.03 7.09 22.97
CA ILE A 465 4.89 6.20 23.16
C ILE A 465 4.96 5.10 22.12
N ALA A 466 4.89 3.83 22.53
CA ALA A 466 4.79 2.72 21.59
C ALA A 466 3.90 1.60 22.13
N GLY A 467 3.28 0.86 21.22
CA GLY A 467 2.42 -0.28 21.55
C GLY A 467 0.92 0.02 21.44
N ASN A 468 0.11 -1.01 21.68
CA ASN A 468 -1.33 -0.93 21.79
C ASN A 468 -1.79 -1.95 22.86
N PRO A 469 -2.19 -1.52 24.08
CA PRO A 469 -2.39 -0.14 24.50
C PRO A 469 -1.10 0.70 24.51
N PRO A 470 -1.16 2.02 24.29
CA PRO A 470 0.04 2.85 24.19
C PRO A 470 0.81 2.90 25.52
N LEU A 471 2.08 2.48 25.51
CA LEU A 471 2.99 2.53 26.65
C LEU A 471 3.95 3.70 26.55
N VAL A 472 4.18 4.41 27.65
CA VAL A 472 5.17 5.50 27.72
C VAL A 472 6.54 4.94 28.06
N PHE A 473 7.53 5.22 27.21
CA PHE A 473 8.93 4.89 27.41
C PHE A 473 9.71 6.10 27.92
N GLY A 474 10.81 5.84 28.63
CA GLY A 474 11.72 6.90 29.04
C GLY A 474 12.34 7.58 27.81
N ALA A 475 12.15 8.89 27.68
CA ALA A 475 12.87 9.67 26.68
C ALA A 475 14.36 9.69 27.07
N GLY A 476 15.24 9.26 26.17
CA GLY A 476 16.68 9.36 26.39
C GLY A 476 17.06 10.81 26.73
N ARG A 477 17.86 10.99 27.80
CA ARG A 477 18.38 12.32 28.20
C ARG A 477 19.40 12.89 27.21
N ASN A 478 19.90 12.07 26.30
CA ASN A 478 20.82 12.52 25.29
C ASN A 478 20.00 13.17 24.18
N LYS A 479 20.14 14.50 24.05
CA LYS A 479 20.08 15.11 22.73
C LYS A 479 21.41 14.74 22.07
N PRO A 480 21.51 13.72 21.19
CA PRO A 480 22.57 13.80 20.21
C PRO A 480 22.32 15.10 19.43
N ASP A 481 23.39 15.76 19.03
CA ASP A 481 23.40 17.00 18.24
C ASP A 481 22.81 16.82 16.82
N GLY A 482 21.68 16.12 16.70
CA GLY A 482 20.78 16.11 15.55
C GLY A 482 20.03 17.42 15.47
N HIS A 483 20.74 18.55 15.58
CA HIS A 483 20.25 19.75 14.94
C HIS A 483 19.87 19.37 13.51
N THR A 484 18.67 19.79 13.11
CA THR A 484 18.25 19.99 11.73
C THR A 484 19.27 20.88 11.02
N ARG A 485 20.48 20.35 10.78
CA ARG A 485 21.51 21.03 10.02
C ARG A 485 20.92 21.13 8.63
N ARG A 486 20.67 22.37 8.19
CA ARG A 486 20.16 22.62 6.85
C ARG A 486 21.03 21.83 5.87
N PRO A 487 20.43 20.97 5.03
CA PRO A 487 21.21 20.17 4.11
C PRO A 487 22.03 21.12 3.22
N SER A 488 23.25 20.71 2.86
CA SER A 488 24.02 21.46 1.88
C SER A 488 23.27 21.47 0.55
N PHE A 489 23.53 22.49 -0.28
CA PHE A 489 22.95 22.56 -1.63
C PHE A 489 23.22 21.27 -2.44
N PHE A 490 24.41 20.69 -2.30
CA PHE A 490 24.76 19.42 -2.94
C PHE A 490 23.86 18.26 -2.50
N LEU A 491 23.58 18.11 -1.21
CA LEU A 491 22.68 17.06 -0.70
C LEU A 491 21.24 17.31 -1.14
N PHE A 492 20.80 18.56 -1.20
CA PHE A 492 19.49 18.93 -1.72
C PHE A 492 19.32 18.51 -3.19
N VAL A 493 20.27 18.89 -4.05
CA VAL A 493 20.25 18.51 -5.48
C VAL A 493 20.38 17.00 -5.66
N SER A 494 21.24 16.34 -4.89
CA SER A 494 21.39 14.88 -4.96
C SER A 494 20.09 14.15 -4.60
N ARG A 495 19.37 14.62 -3.59
CA ARG A 495 18.07 14.06 -3.22
C ARG A 495 17.05 14.25 -4.34
N PHE A 496 16.99 15.43 -4.94
CA PHE A 496 16.12 15.68 -6.09
C PHE A 496 16.45 14.74 -7.27
N LEU A 497 17.73 14.62 -7.64
CA LEU A 497 18.14 13.76 -8.76
C LEU A 497 17.83 12.28 -8.49
N LEU A 498 18.06 11.78 -7.28
CA LEU A 498 17.88 10.37 -6.95
C LEU A 498 16.42 10.02 -6.62
N SER A 499 15.77 10.79 -5.75
CA SER A 499 14.42 10.48 -5.25
C SER A 499 13.30 11.02 -6.13
N ASP A 500 13.51 12.12 -6.84
CA ASP A 500 12.48 12.71 -7.70
C ASP A 500 12.67 12.25 -9.15
N LEU A 501 13.79 12.62 -9.79
CA LEU A 501 14.04 12.25 -11.18
C LEU A 501 14.32 10.75 -11.34
N GLY A 502 15.13 10.19 -10.45
CA GLY A 502 15.46 8.76 -10.41
C GLY A 502 14.22 7.91 -10.22
N SER A 503 13.53 8.06 -9.09
CA SER A 503 12.38 7.21 -8.77
C SER A 503 11.15 7.47 -9.66
N ALA A 504 10.78 8.73 -9.94
CA ALA A 504 9.57 9.02 -10.70
C ALA A 504 9.77 9.03 -12.23
N GLY A 505 10.99 9.30 -12.72
CA GLY A 505 11.28 9.35 -14.16
C GLY A 505 12.07 8.14 -14.66
N VAL A 506 13.28 7.95 -14.16
CA VAL A 506 14.24 6.96 -14.67
C VAL A 506 13.74 5.53 -14.48
N ILE A 507 13.20 5.19 -13.31
CA ILE A 507 12.71 3.83 -13.02
C ILE A 507 11.59 3.40 -13.98
N PRO A 508 10.47 4.13 -14.11
CA PRO A 508 9.43 3.77 -15.05
C PRO A 508 9.88 3.89 -16.52
N GLY A 509 10.68 4.91 -16.86
CA GLY A 509 11.23 5.08 -18.20
C GLY A 509 12.11 3.90 -18.63
N THR A 510 12.93 3.36 -17.73
CA THR A 510 13.76 2.17 -17.99
C THR A 510 12.91 0.94 -18.25
N ALA A 511 11.82 0.75 -17.49
CA ALA A 511 10.90 -0.36 -17.71
C ALA A 511 10.23 -0.26 -19.08
N ILE A 512 9.68 0.92 -19.43
CA ILE A 512 9.04 1.12 -20.74
C ILE A 512 10.05 0.91 -21.87
N PHE A 513 11.23 1.53 -21.78
CA PHE A 513 12.27 1.42 -22.80
C PHE A 513 12.75 -0.03 -22.99
N LEU A 514 12.93 -0.78 -21.89
CA LEU A 514 13.27 -2.20 -21.94
C LEU A 514 12.14 -3.02 -22.59
N GLY A 515 10.88 -2.75 -22.25
CA GLY A 515 9.72 -3.44 -22.81
C GLY A 515 9.63 -3.27 -24.33
N VAL A 516 9.74 -2.02 -24.80
CA VAL A 516 9.74 -1.68 -26.23
C VAL A 516 10.96 -2.31 -26.93
N GLY A 517 12.15 -2.17 -26.35
CA GLY A 517 13.37 -2.75 -26.92
C GLY A 517 13.30 -4.28 -27.06
N LEU A 518 12.68 -4.96 -26.09
CA LEU A 518 12.45 -6.41 -26.18
C LEU A 518 11.43 -6.76 -27.26
N LEU A 519 10.34 -6.00 -27.40
CA LEU A 519 9.35 -6.22 -28.47
C LEU A 519 10.00 -6.09 -29.84
N VAL A 520 10.66 -4.97 -30.12
CA VAL A 520 11.38 -4.72 -31.39
C VAL A 520 12.41 -5.81 -31.67
N TRP A 521 13.17 -6.22 -30.65
CA TRP A 521 14.13 -7.31 -30.79
C TRP A 521 13.46 -8.64 -31.13
N THR A 522 12.35 -8.99 -30.49
CA THR A 522 11.62 -10.23 -30.79
C THR A 522 10.93 -10.21 -32.16
N GLU A 523 10.45 -9.05 -32.60
CA GLU A 523 9.85 -8.87 -33.93
C GLU A 523 10.87 -9.11 -35.05
N SER A 524 12.15 -8.83 -34.81
CA SER A 524 13.23 -9.09 -35.77
C SER A 524 13.37 -10.58 -36.16
N PHE A 525 12.76 -11.50 -35.41
CA PHE A 525 12.73 -12.93 -35.75
C PHE A 525 11.66 -13.29 -36.80
N GLY A 526 10.74 -12.38 -37.14
CA GLY A 526 9.70 -12.61 -38.15
C GLY A 526 8.65 -13.66 -37.74
N TRP A 527 8.45 -13.87 -36.44
CA TRP A 527 7.40 -14.75 -35.91
C TRP A 527 6.03 -14.05 -35.88
N SER A 528 4.98 -14.81 -35.57
CA SER A 528 3.66 -14.20 -35.38
C SER A 528 3.64 -13.28 -34.15
N GLU A 529 2.80 -12.25 -34.20
CA GLU A 529 2.65 -11.22 -33.15
C GLU A 529 2.42 -11.81 -31.75
N ILE A 530 1.69 -12.93 -31.67
CA ILE A 530 1.41 -13.62 -30.40
C ILE A 530 2.70 -14.20 -29.82
N LEU A 531 3.54 -14.80 -30.66
CA LEU A 531 4.80 -15.43 -30.25
C LEU A 531 5.85 -14.36 -29.88
N THR A 532 5.96 -13.29 -30.67
CA THR A 532 6.88 -12.17 -30.39
C THR A 532 6.51 -11.49 -29.07
N THR A 533 5.25 -11.06 -28.92
CA THR A 533 4.75 -10.41 -27.71
C THR A 533 4.83 -11.33 -26.49
N GLY A 534 4.50 -12.61 -26.66
CA GLY A 534 4.58 -13.61 -25.60
C GLY A 534 6.01 -13.78 -25.07
N LEU A 535 7.00 -13.91 -25.96
CA LEU A 535 8.40 -14.02 -25.57
C LEU A 535 8.91 -12.73 -24.92
N ALA A 536 8.60 -11.57 -25.49
CA ALA A 536 8.98 -10.27 -24.94
C ALA A 536 8.43 -10.09 -23.52
N ALA A 537 7.16 -10.43 -23.27
CA ALA A 537 6.56 -10.35 -21.93
C ALA A 537 7.22 -11.29 -20.91
N ILE A 538 7.61 -12.50 -21.33
CA ILE A 538 8.34 -13.45 -20.47
C ILE A 538 9.71 -12.88 -20.12
N LEU A 539 10.48 -12.45 -21.12
CA LEU A 539 11.81 -11.87 -20.94
C LEU A 539 11.75 -10.63 -20.06
N PHE A 540 10.80 -9.74 -20.31
CA PHE A 540 10.56 -8.54 -19.51
C PHE A 540 10.38 -8.85 -18.03
N THR A 541 9.57 -9.88 -17.72
CA THR A 541 9.32 -10.32 -16.34
C THR A 541 10.56 -10.91 -15.65
N LEU A 542 11.50 -11.47 -16.42
CA LEU A 542 12.73 -12.07 -15.90
C LEU A 542 13.89 -11.07 -15.81
N VAL A 543 14.02 -10.15 -16.76
CA VAL A 543 15.13 -9.19 -16.84
C VAL A 543 14.98 -8.08 -15.80
N LEU A 544 13.78 -7.58 -15.56
CA LEU A 544 13.55 -6.48 -14.62
C LEU A 544 14.05 -6.78 -13.19
N PRO A 545 13.75 -7.95 -12.57
CA PRO A 545 14.32 -8.30 -11.27
C PRO A 545 15.85 -8.40 -11.26
N LEU A 546 16.47 -8.79 -12.38
CA LEU A 546 17.93 -8.85 -12.51
C LEU A 546 18.55 -7.46 -12.65
N LEU A 547 17.86 -6.54 -13.32
CA LEU A 547 18.26 -5.15 -13.41
C LEU A 547 18.20 -4.45 -12.04
N ALA A 548 17.16 -4.69 -11.25
CA ALA A 548 17.09 -4.19 -9.88
C ALA A 548 18.21 -4.75 -9.00
N LEU A 549 18.58 -6.01 -9.20
CA LEU A 549 19.71 -6.63 -8.50
C LEU A 549 21.02 -5.93 -8.89
N LEU A 550 21.23 -5.66 -10.17
CA LEU A 550 22.41 -4.93 -10.64
C LEU A 550 22.50 -3.55 -9.98
N VAL A 551 21.40 -2.77 -9.98
CA VAL A 551 21.36 -1.46 -9.31
C VAL A 551 21.68 -1.59 -7.84
N LYS A 552 21.09 -2.57 -7.14
CA LYS A 552 21.38 -2.85 -5.73
C LYS A 552 22.86 -3.17 -5.52
N LEU A 553 23.48 -3.99 -6.37
CA LEU A 553 24.90 -4.34 -6.24
C LEU A 553 25.81 -3.13 -6.44
N VAL A 554 25.46 -2.23 -7.37
CA VAL A 554 26.22 -1.01 -7.65
C VAL A 554 26.07 0.02 -6.52
N LEU A 555 24.83 0.28 -6.09
CA LEU A 555 24.52 1.36 -5.14
C LEU A 555 24.69 0.95 -3.68
N VAL A 556 24.27 -0.27 -3.33
CA VAL A 556 24.23 -0.75 -1.94
C VAL A 556 25.37 -1.74 -1.64
N GLY A 557 25.80 -2.52 -2.64
CA GLY A 557 26.84 -3.52 -2.49
C GLY A 557 26.39 -4.76 -1.71
N SER A 558 27.33 -5.43 -1.04
CA SER A 558 27.12 -6.72 -0.35
C SER A 558 27.19 -6.65 1.19
N ARG A 559 27.59 -5.50 1.75
CA ARG A 559 27.84 -5.36 3.20
C ARG A 559 26.92 -4.34 3.89
N TRP A 560 26.57 -3.26 3.20
CA TRP A 560 25.80 -2.17 3.80
C TRP A 560 24.33 -2.55 4.00
N GLY A 561 23.73 -2.16 5.12
CA GLY A 561 22.38 -2.59 5.52
C GLY A 561 22.34 -3.84 6.41
N ARG A 562 23.49 -4.33 6.91
CA ARG A 562 23.52 -5.39 7.94
C ARG A 562 23.29 -4.84 9.35
N ASP A 563 24.20 -3.98 9.82
CA ASP A 563 24.11 -3.26 11.10
C ASP A 563 24.73 -1.87 10.92
N HIS A 564 24.04 -0.99 10.19
CA HIS A 564 24.57 0.31 9.80
C HIS A 564 23.62 1.43 10.19
N SER A 565 24.20 2.58 10.54
CA SER A 565 23.48 3.82 10.76
C SER A 565 24.02 4.92 9.85
N THR A 566 23.14 5.68 9.22
CA THR A 566 23.49 6.80 8.35
C THR A 566 22.51 7.96 8.56
N PRO A 567 22.97 9.22 8.57
CA PRO A 567 22.06 10.37 8.62
C PRO A 567 21.04 10.33 7.49
N PHE A 568 19.80 10.75 7.77
CA PHE A 568 18.71 10.80 6.79
C PHE A 568 19.07 11.67 5.58
N TRP A 569 19.67 12.83 5.81
CA TRP A 569 20.22 13.68 4.74
C TRP A 569 21.64 13.23 4.38
N SER A 570 21.75 12.13 3.62
CA SER A 570 23.01 11.65 3.07
C SER A 570 22.83 10.97 1.72
N VAL A 571 23.84 11.03 0.86
CA VAL A 571 23.82 10.31 -0.44
C VAL A 571 23.65 8.81 -0.22
N ARG A 572 24.25 8.25 0.84
CA ARG A 572 24.02 6.86 1.23
C ARG A 572 22.53 6.59 1.40
N HIS A 573 21.85 7.28 2.32
CA HIS A 573 20.40 7.12 2.49
C HIS A 573 19.63 7.18 1.15
N PHE A 574 19.88 8.19 0.30
CA PHE A 574 19.19 8.33 -0.98
C PHE A 574 19.43 7.14 -1.93
N THR A 575 20.66 6.67 -2.04
CA THR A 575 20.99 5.49 -2.86
C THR A 575 20.39 4.19 -2.33
N TYR A 576 20.19 4.06 -1.01
CA TYR A 576 19.48 2.91 -0.42
C TYR A 576 18.06 2.84 -0.95
N PHE A 577 17.33 3.95 -0.81
CA PHE A 577 15.92 4.04 -1.16
C PHE A 577 15.70 4.05 -2.67
N LEU A 578 16.63 4.57 -3.47
CA LEU A 578 16.59 4.40 -4.92
C LEU A 578 16.70 2.93 -5.33
N ALA A 579 17.63 2.17 -4.72
CA ALA A 579 17.74 0.74 -4.97
C ALA A 579 16.50 -0.03 -4.50
N GLN A 580 15.90 0.38 -3.37
CA GLN A 580 14.63 -0.15 -2.88
C GLN A 580 13.49 0.12 -3.86
N ASP A 581 13.38 1.34 -4.39
CA ASP A 581 12.35 1.71 -5.37
C ASP A 581 12.51 0.90 -6.66
N CYS A 582 13.74 0.71 -7.15
CA CYS A 582 14.02 -0.18 -8.28
C CYS A 582 13.55 -1.61 -7.98
N PHE A 583 13.83 -2.13 -6.78
CA PHE A 583 13.38 -3.45 -6.36
C PHE A 583 11.86 -3.55 -6.33
N PHE A 584 11.16 -2.57 -5.74
CA PHE A 584 9.70 -2.53 -5.69
C PHE A 584 9.07 -2.49 -7.08
N GLN A 585 9.53 -1.61 -7.96
CA GLN A 585 8.92 -1.43 -9.28
C GLN A 585 9.28 -2.58 -10.24
N TRP A 586 10.55 -2.98 -10.30
CA TRP A 586 11.01 -3.95 -11.28
C TRP A 586 10.87 -5.41 -10.82
N SER A 587 10.88 -5.69 -9.51
CA SER A 587 10.65 -7.06 -8.99
C SER A 587 9.21 -7.30 -8.53
N GLY A 588 8.39 -6.25 -8.39
CA GLY A 588 7.05 -6.30 -7.81
C GLY A 588 6.12 -7.32 -8.46
N MET A 589 6.02 -7.31 -9.80
CA MET A 589 5.14 -8.24 -10.51
C MET A 589 5.53 -9.71 -10.30
N PHE A 590 6.83 -10.02 -10.38
CA PHE A 590 7.34 -11.38 -10.17
C PHE A 590 7.12 -11.84 -8.73
N LEU A 591 7.57 -11.06 -7.75
CA LEU A 591 7.50 -11.41 -6.34
C LEU A 591 6.06 -11.53 -5.84
N THR A 592 5.17 -10.61 -6.25
CA THR A 592 3.74 -10.69 -5.89
C THR A 592 3.07 -11.94 -6.48
N SER A 593 3.50 -12.39 -7.66
CA SER A 593 2.99 -13.64 -8.26
C SER A 593 3.48 -14.90 -7.53
N ALA A 594 4.65 -14.81 -6.90
CA ALA A 594 5.25 -15.87 -6.11
C ALA A 594 4.81 -15.85 -4.63
N ALA A 595 4.01 -14.87 -4.22
CA ALA A 595 3.47 -14.74 -2.87
C ALA A 595 2.75 -16.01 -2.42
N GLY A 596 2.95 -16.41 -1.16
CA GLY A 596 2.43 -17.65 -0.58
C GLY A 596 3.17 -18.92 -1.01
N THR A 597 4.26 -18.80 -1.78
CA THR A 597 5.08 -19.94 -2.22
C THR A 597 6.55 -19.77 -1.83
N ALA A 598 7.35 -20.83 -1.97
CA ALA A 598 8.80 -20.77 -1.78
C ALA A 598 9.57 -20.26 -3.04
N LEU A 599 8.87 -19.91 -4.12
CA LEU A 599 9.49 -19.53 -5.41
C LEU A 599 10.22 -18.19 -5.35
N ALA A 600 9.86 -17.30 -4.42
CA ALA A 600 10.55 -16.03 -4.21
C ALA A 600 11.93 -16.20 -3.54
N ASN A 601 12.14 -17.29 -2.80
CA ASN A 601 13.29 -17.46 -1.91
C ASN A 601 14.64 -17.44 -2.66
N PRO A 602 14.83 -18.12 -3.82
CA PRO A 602 16.08 -18.06 -4.55
C PRO A 602 16.46 -16.62 -4.94
N LEU A 603 15.50 -15.85 -5.46
CA LEU A 603 15.74 -14.46 -5.86
C LEU A 603 16.13 -13.60 -4.66
N LEU A 604 15.37 -13.65 -3.56
CA LEU A 604 15.68 -12.89 -2.34
C LEU A 604 17.05 -13.26 -1.75
N ARG A 605 17.49 -14.52 -1.83
CA ARG A 605 18.84 -14.93 -1.43
C ARG A 605 19.93 -14.29 -2.27
N ILE A 606 19.73 -14.19 -3.58
CA ILE A 606 20.67 -13.51 -4.49
C ILE A 606 20.79 -12.02 -4.13
N TYR A 607 19.68 -11.39 -3.72
CA TYR A 607 19.70 -10.01 -3.23
C TYR A 607 20.45 -9.83 -1.90
N GLY A 608 20.66 -10.89 -1.13
CA GLY A 608 21.49 -10.88 0.08
C GLY A 608 20.78 -11.37 1.35
N CYS A 609 19.49 -11.73 1.26
CA CYS A 609 18.75 -12.29 2.39
C CYS A 609 19.26 -13.68 2.75
N ARG A 610 19.28 -14.02 4.04
CA ARG A 610 19.46 -15.41 4.48
C ARG A 610 18.09 -16.00 4.75
N ILE A 611 17.65 -16.92 3.90
CA ILE A 611 16.31 -17.52 3.98
C ILE A 611 16.44 -19.03 3.90
N GLY A 612 15.95 -19.74 4.91
CA GLY A 612 15.92 -21.19 4.95
C GLY A 612 15.04 -21.84 3.87
N LYS A 613 15.10 -23.16 3.79
CA LYS A 613 14.24 -23.95 2.87
C LYS A 613 12.80 -23.92 3.36
N GLN A 614 11.84 -24.05 2.45
CA GLN A 614 10.41 -24.17 2.78
C GLN A 614 9.82 -23.00 3.62
N THR A 615 10.45 -21.84 3.56
CA THR A 615 9.92 -20.61 4.16
C THR A 615 8.94 -19.96 3.18
N LEU A 616 7.79 -19.52 3.70
CA LEU A 616 6.71 -18.90 2.94
C LEU A 616 6.58 -17.43 3.31
N PHE A 617 6.41 -16.56 2.31
CA PHE A 617 6.10 -15.15 2.51
C PHE A 617 4.73 -14.84 1.93
N ALA A 618 3.82 -14.28 2.73
CA ALA A 618 2.57 -13.76 2.21
C ALA A 618 2.80 -12.54 1.30
N ASN A 619 3.82 -11.74 1.58
CA ASN A 619 4.20 -10.60 0.75
C ASN A 619 5.75 -10.49 0.61
N PRO A 620 6.38 -11.25 -0.29
CA PRO A 620 7.84 -11.30 -0.42
C PRO A 620 8.47 -9.97 -0.84
N ILE A 621 7.71 -9.05 -1.45
CA ILE A 621 8.23 -7.73 -1.84
C ILE A 621 8.62 -6.88 -0.61
N GLN A 622 8.06 -7.17 0.57
CA GLN A 622 8.34 -6.44 1.81
C GLN A 622 9.70 -6.81 2.42
N VAL A 623 10.43 -7.77 1.85
CA VAL A 623 11.77 -8.17 2.31
C VAL A 623 12.85 -7.42 1.52
N PHE A 624 12.88 -6.09 1.68
CA PHE A 624 13.79 -5.21 0.94
C PHE A 624 15.02 -4.76 1.76
N ASP A 625 15.01 -4.95 3.08
CA ASP A 625 16.20 -4.76 3.92
C ASP A 625 17.11 -6.01 3.83
N TRP A 626 17.65 -6.25 2.63
CA TRP A 626 18.14 -7.57 2.21
C TRP A 626 19.19 -8.17 3.14
N HIS A 627 20.17 -7.38 3.59
CA HIS A 627 21.26 -7.87 4.44
C HIS A 627 20.90 -7.98 5.93
N ALA A 628 19.75 -7.44 6.34
CA ALA A 628 19.24 -7.49 7.70
C ALA A 628 18.30 -8.69 7.94
N ALA A 629 17.82 -9.35 6.88
CA ALA A 629 16.93 -10.50 6.98
C ALA A 629 17.73 -11.82 7.19
N ASP A 630 17.63 -12.42 8.37
CA ASP A 630 18.11 -13.77 8.65
C ASP A 630 16.96 -14.66 9.14
N ILE A 631 16.45 -15.51 8.26
CA ILE A 631 15.21 -16.27 8.43
C ILE A 631 15.49 -17.75 8.26
N GLY A 632 15.13 -18.54 9.27
CA GLY A 632 15.30 -19.98 9.33
C GLY A 632 14.45 -20.76 8.31
N ASN A 633 14.52 -22.08 8.41
CA ASN A 633 13.79 -23.04 7.60
C ASN A 633 12.33 -23.13 8.04
N GLY A 634 11.43 -23.43 7.10
CA GLY A 634 10.05 -23.75 7.40
C GLY A 634 9.25 -22.62 8.04
N CYS A 635 9.71 -21.37 7.96
CA CYS A 635 9.02 -20.23 8.56
C CYS A 635 7.81 -19.81 7.72
N VAL A 636 6.86 -19.12 8.33
CA VAL A 636 5.77 -18.44 7.62
C VAL A 636 5.74 -16.98 8.03
N ILE A 637 5.99 -16.09 7.06
CA ILE A 637 5.99 -14.65 7.27
C ILE A 637 4.72 -14.08 6.61
N ASN A 638 3.64 -14.01 7.39
CA ASN A 638 2.40 -13.31 7.04
C ASN A 638 2.28 -11.94 7.75
N GLY A 639 3.38 -11.44 8.34
CA GLY A 639 3.49 -10.10 8.93
C GLY A 639 4.37 -9.16 8.11
N GLN A 640 4.59 -7.95 8.63
CA GLN A 640 5.46 -6.94 8.05
C GLN A 640 6.84 -6.94 8.74
N LEU A 641 7.90 -6.83 7.95
CA LEU A 641 9.28 -6.73 8.43
C LEU A 641 9.74 -5.28 8.26
N GLN A 642 9.96 -4.57 9.37
CA GLN A 642 10.43 -3.19 9.42
C GLN A 642 11.84 -3.20 10.05
N LEU A 643 12.84 -3.61 9.27
CA LEU A 643 14.20 -3.86 9.78
C LEU A 643 15.05 -2.58 9.88
N HIS A 644 14.49 -1.45 9.45
CA HIS A 644 15.08 -0.13 9.59
C HIS A 644 14.20 0.83 10.40
N SER A 645 14.80 1.89 10.92
CA SER A 645 14.14 2.96 11.67
C SER A 645 14.76 4.32 11.34
N PHE A 646 14.02 5.40 11.62
CA PHE A 646 14.43 6.79 11.37
C PHE A 646 14.48 7.65 12.64
N GLU A 647 14.56 7.01 13.81
CA GLU A 647 14.71 7.69 15.09
C GLU A 647 15.81 8.74 14.99
N GLU A 648 15.54 9.94 15.51
CA GLU A 648 16.50 11.06 15.53
C GLU A 648 17.00 11.46 14.12
N ARG A 649 16.23 11.18 13.05
CA ARG A 649 16.61 11.47 11.65
C ARG A 649 17.86 10.71 11.20
N VAL A 650 18.05 9.50 11.73
CA VAL A 650 19.11 8.58 11.34
C VAL A 650 18.49 7.30 10.84
N LEU A 651 18.76 6.94 9.59
CA LEU A 651 18.45 5.60 9.08
C LEU A 651 19.33 4.60 9.85
N THR A 652 18.72 3.78 10.68
CA THR A 652 19.38 2.67 11.37
C THR A 652 18.78 1.36 10.89
N VAL A 653 19.61 0.52 10.28
CA VAL A 653 19.26 -0.83 9.84
C VAL A 653 19.96 -1.83 10.74
N GLN A 654 19.21 -2.76 11.33
CA GLN A 654 19.76 -3.78 12.22
C GLN A 654 19.27 -5.17 11.84
N ARG A 655 20.19 -6.12 11.86
CA ARG A 655 19.91 -7.48 11.47
C ARG A 655 19.00 -8.17 12.48
N SER A 656 17.92 -8.79 12.00
CA SER A 656 17.03 -9.62 12.81
C SER A 656 17.21 -11.09 12.47
N ARG A 657 17.32 -11.93 13.50
CA ARG A 657 17.42 -13.39 13.40
C ARG A 657 16.10 -14.04 13.76
N ILE A 658 15.58 -14.86 12.85
CA ILE A 658 14.34 -15.61 13.01
C ILE A 658 14.68 -17.10 12.93
N GLY A 659 14.44 -17.84 14.03
CA GLY A 659 14.67 -19.28 14.12
C GLY A 659 13.73 -20.11 13.25
N ASP A 660 14.04 -21.39 13.10
CA ASP A 660 13.30 -22.32 12.26
C ASP A 660 11.85 -22.50 12.73
N HIS A 661 10.95 -22.81 11.80
CA HIS A 661 9.52 -23.10 12.06
C HIS A 661 8.78 -21.98 12.81
N THR A 662 9.24 -20.74 12.64
CA THR A 662 8.61 -19.55 13.23
C THR A 662 7.49 -19.02 12.34
N CYS A 663 6.40 -18.55 12.95
CA CYS A 663 5.24 -17.98 12.27
C CYS A 663 5.00 -16.54 12.71
N PHE A 664 4.83 -15.64 11.74
CA PHE A 664 4.31 -14.29 11.94
C PHE A 664 2.93 -14.22 11.31
N ASN A 665 1.92 -13.95 12.12
CA ASN A 665 0.55 -13.82 11.66
C ASN A 665 0.24 -12.44 11.09
N HIS A 666 -0.93 -12.35 10.46
CA HIS A 666 -1.36 -11.15 9.75
C HIS A 666 -1.38 -9.91 10.67
N GLY A 667 -0.86 -8.79 10.17
CA GLY A 667 -0.73 -7.55 10.94
C GLY A 667 0.41 -7.51 11.96
N ALA A 668 1.04 -8.65 12.26
CA ALA A 668 2.22 -8.65 13.12
C ALA A 668 3.37 -7.87 12.49
N MET A 669 4.18 -7.19 13.31
CA MET A 669 5.29 -6.39 12.85
C MET A 669 6.58 -6.70 13.60
N LEU A 670 7.67 -6.87 12.85
CA LEU A 670 9.01 -7.09 13.37
C LEU A 670 9.89 -5.87 13.17
N MET A 671 10.40 -5.29 14.26
CA MET A 671 11.43 -4.26 14.20
C MET A 671 12.84 -4.87 14.07
N GLY A 672 13.79 -4.08 13.54
CA GLY A 672 15.19 -4.48 13.37
C GLY A 672 15.91 -4.86 14.67
N GLY A 673 16.90 -5.74 14.58
CA GLY A 673 17.75 -6.16 15.70
C GLY A 673 17.19 -7.26 16.60
N ALA A 674 16.01 -7.81 16.29
CA ALA A 674 15.38 -8.84 17.12
C ALA A 674 16.02 -10.23 16.94
N ASP A 675 16.02 -11.04 18.01
CA ASP A 675 16.47 -12.44 17.99
C ASP A 675 15.36 -13.37 18.45
N ILE A 676 14.84 -14.19 17.54
CA ILE A 676 13.66 -15.02 17.75
C ILE A 676 14.09 -16.48 17.67
N GLU A 677 13.86 -17.22 18.75
CA GLU A 677 14.14 -18.66 18.80
C GLU A 677 13.27 -19.45 17.80
N SER A 678 13.62 -20.72 17.58
CA SER A 678 12.82 -21.60 16.71
C SER A 678 11.46 -21.92 17.36
N ASN A 679 10.48 -22.29 16.53
CA ASN A 679 9.11 -22.66 16.93
C ASN A 679 8.39 -21.55 17.70
N VAL A 680 8.61 -20.31 17.30
CA VAL A 680 7.88 -19.15 17.83
C VAL A 680 6.66 -18.86 16.97
N THR A 681 5.51 -18.66 17.59
CA THR A 681 4.31 -18.17 16.90
C THR A 681 3.98 -16.78 17.41
N ILE A 682 4.09 -15.78 16.54
CA ILE A 682 3.73 -14.39 16.83
C ILE A 682 2.31 -14.18 16.30
N GLU A 683 1.41 -13.84 17.21
CA GLU A 683 -0.01 -13.65 16.94
C GLU A 683 -0.27 -12.40 16.10
N ALA A 684 -1.49 -12.33 15.56
CA ALA A 684 -1.91 -11.24 14.70
C ALA A 684 -1.77 -9.88 15.42
N GLN A 685 -1.41 -8.86 14.66
CA GLN A 685 -1.20 -7.48 15.14
C GLN A 685 -0.10 -7.30 16.20
N ALA A 686 0.62 -8.36 16.60
CA ALA A 686 1.64 -8.25 17.64
C ALA A 686 2.86 -7.45 17.15
N LEU A 687 3.47 -6.66 18.05
CA LEU A 687 4.62 -5.82 17.74
C LEU A 687 5.87 -6.34 18.46
N VAL A 688 6.84 -6.83 17.70
CA VAL A 688 8.17 -7.17 18.22
C VAL A 688 9.05 -5.94 18.12
N LEU A 689 9.37 -5.33 19.26
CA LEU A 689 10.20 -4.14 19.35
C LEU A 689 11.67 -4.43 19.02
N LYS A 690 12.40 -3.34 18.77
CA LYS A 690 13.84 -3.34 18.46
C LYS A 690 14.64 -4.10 19.52
N GLY A 691 15.53 -4.98 19.08
CA GLY A 691 16.41 -5.72 19.98
C GLY A 691 15.74 -6.77 20.87
N MET A 692 14.41 -7.00 20.73
CA MET A 692 13.71 -7.97 21.56
C MET A 692 14.21 -9.39 21.30
N ARG A 693 14.21 -10.19 22.37
CA ARG A 693 14.47 -11.63 22.30
C ARG A 693 13.21 -12.42 22.63
N LEU A 694 12.73 -13.23 21.69
CA LEU A 694 11.55 -14.06 21.89
C LEU A 694 11.94 -15.52 22.03
N LYS A 695 11.54 -16.13 23.15
CA LYS A 695 11.76 -17.55 23.43
C LYS A 695 10.74 -18.44 22.72
N THR A 696 11.03 -19.72 22.51
CA THR A 696 10.08 -20.69 21.94
C THR A 696 8.69 -20.63 22.60
N GLY A 697 7.64 -20.65 21.78
CA GLY A 697 6.25 -20.62 22.24
C GLY A 697 5.40 -19.59 21.50
N ARG A 698 4.20 -19.33 22.02
CA ARG A 698 3.25 -18.39 21.44
C ARG A 698 3.41 -17.01 22.08
N HIS A 699 3.41 -15.97 21.27
CA HIS A 699 3.58 -14.58 21.71
C HIS A 699 2.50 -13.69 21.12
N GLN A 700 1.94 -12.81 21.94
CA GLN A 700 0.91 -11.86 21.58
C GLN A 700 1.19 -10.55 22.31
N GLY A 701 0.74 -9.43 21.77
CA GLY A 701 0.94 -8.14 22.44
C GLY A 701 1.52 -7.09 21.53
N SER A 702 1.22 -5.84 21.82
CA SER A 702 1.96 -4.69 21.29
C SER A 702 2.42 -3.82 22.48
N PRO A 703 3.63 -4.05 23.05
CA PRO A 703 4.69 -4.96 22.61
C PRO A 703 4.40 -6.44 22.89
N SER A 704 5.05 -7.32 22.12
CA SER A 704 4.86 -8.76 22.16
C SER A 704 5.33 -9.37 23.48
N GLN A 705 4.51 -10.25 24.07
CA GLN A 705 4.78 -10.97 25.30
C GLN A 705 4.46 -12.45 25.11
N ARG A 706 5.18 -13.32 25.83
CA ARG A 706 4.94 -14.76 25.79
C ARG A 706 3.62 -15.07 26.48
N LEU A 707 2.75 -15.82 25.81
CA LEU A 707 1.55 -16.38 26.44
C LEU A 707 1.98 -17.51 27.39
N GLY A 708 1.47 -17.48 28.62
CA GLY A 708 1.63 -18.58 29.58
C GLY A 708 1.05 -19.89 29.03
N TYR A 709 1.64 -21.01 29.44
CA TYR A 709 1.22 -22.36 29.04
C TYR A 709 -0.17 -22.72 29.55
#